data_AF-A0A2E5EJB9-F1
#
_entry.id   AF-A0A2E5EJB9-F1
#
_cell.length_a   1.000
_cell.length_b   1.000
_cell.length_c   1.000
_cell.angle_alpha   90.00
_cell.angle_beta   90.00
_cell.angle_gamma   90.00
#
_symmetry.space_group_name_H-M   'P 1'
#
loop_
_entity.id
_entity.type
_entity.pdbx_description
1 polymer ?
#
loop_
_entity_poly.entity_id
_entity_poly.type
_entity_poly.pdbx_seq_one_letter_code
_entity_poly.pdbx_strand_id
1 'polypeptide(L)'
;MLGRVFAGLFFAIFLALGLWLESLSFGWLREMRQMSRIPQTQVHAILPGEVNVVGKASAFGGNVLSAPHSQKSCFYYRYLEEKEKRDSEGKTSWVTVRDETEFINFSLTDETGQVRLQPNPLVDFSLPKVFRTKKGNRRYTEWRIDPDDTITIVGFAQTEGNSMVIDFSAPGDYTPIISSYGALSERGDKAMFSILGSWGGLLIISMSLVCLCRMVGIHRLLLYLILLSILQFGMLAYYGLRLVYEDLNGAGDRIARQKKSLEGIITAKAKQAGGAWEGNWKQLSSFESKPFANLPSAGRHRLTRMRVDLVRSQERTIRQFEAFPEFILAPLMGLKKPDALPLPEADRAMLGALEEEYVETEIFRGRSKMFGWGLIGFGLLAGFGTTWLGVRQIKFKRCIENLPTSKASGVVYGLAEVKGKAVDMEGSEAARGPLSFSPCYYYRYVVKEKVGSDKNAKWVVREDITLNQTFLCEDHTGTIRIDPMGADLMAKHTLSRREGRWSYSETSIRRGDEIYAIGQAAVDPLTETTLYLGKPGESQFPFIVSNFSEFEIMMKKALAGMTSLNFAFSSVVLGILFLAGMFGSFAPTDYLFATLVGPIFLALLTVILHYNDMIFLRQLVDRNWSNIDVSLKKRFDLLPNLQRIVSSYLEHEENVQTEIAKLRSSLSETTVTDPESAASYMKQEHAFATRFLAIRENYPDLKASELVTQMSRVLIELENEIALMREGYNDAVETYNTRIQSVPDTFLARSCGFQEKNFLAFESAILSAPDIKLGQPPPVVAPAKPAPPKQSYQQQMQGKSIRASVSSPATAVASTAVTDAPASPDATAGENAPADLAEGTPIPDLPAELVASITEPAEAEAMLYALVVDETRFTTEDIPKMGAIIDSEDIGKRVMALTPQIDALDKRLKLALLDRALPGMRAANEPGTISDKLRKLIEHDSSISLFEYALLQILEREDARRADNDRPPITQYYSAALLDREVSLIASFVTGLAAHESLAQSGFETFKSTTTQPGLDIERIPFADCSFGEVDEAFGKLSLLDQSRRTLLVKAAAQSVGTREQATANQLDFLRAISERLHVAL
;
A
#
# COMPACT_ATOMS: atom_id res chain seq x y z
N MET A 1 23.82 9.39 -16.11
CA MET A 1 23.21 10.18 -17.20
C MET A 1 22.11 9.44 -17.96
N LEU A 2 22.34 8.24 -18.52
CA LEU A 2 21.39 7.48 -19.37
C LEU A 2 19.88 7.62 -19.02
N GLY A 3 19.51 7.42 -17.75
CA GLY A 3 18.11 7.49 -17.31
C GLY A 3 17.39 8.84 -17.46
N ARG A 4 18.12 9.95 -17.71
CA ARG A 4 17.56 11.26 -18.08
C ARG A 4 17.39 11.39 -19.61
N VAL A 5 18.29 10.80 -20.40
CA VAL A 5 18.21 10.77 -21.87
C VAL A 5 17.01 9.94 -22.32
N PHE A 6 16.82 8.75 -21.75
CA PHE A 6 15.61 7.95 -22.00
C PHE A 6 14.32 8.68 -21.58
N ALA A 7 14.34 9.44 -20.48
CA ALA A 7 13.19 10.23 -20.06
C ALA A 7 12.83 11.34 -21.08
N GLY A 8 13.82 11.99 -21.69
CA GLY A 8 13.58 12.94 -22.79
C GLY A 8 13.01 12.30 -24.05
N LEU A 9 13.47 11.09 -24.40
CA LEU A 9 12.92 10.32 -25.52
C LEU A 9 11.45 9.92 -25.26
N PHE A 10 11.15 9.40 -24.07
CA PHE A 10 9.76 9.04 -23.70
C PHE A 10 8.84 10.27 -23.60
N PHE A 11 9.34 11.41 -23.13
CA PHE A 11 8.60 12.68 -23.17
C PHE A 11 8.17 13.04 -24.60
N ALA A 12 9.10 13.04 -25.57
CA ALA A 12 8.78 13.36 -26.96
C ALA A 12 7.80 12.34 -27.59
N ILE A 13 8.00 11.04 -27.34
CA ILE A 13 7.12 9.98 -27.85
C ILE A 13 5.70 10.11 -27.28
N PHE A 14 5.56 10.28 -25.96
CA PHE A 14 4.25 10.42 -25.33
C PHE A 14 3.56 11.72 -25.71
N LEU A 15 4.27 12.86 -25.78
CA LEU A 15 3.67 14.12 -26.22
C LEU A 15 3.11 14.00 -27.64
N ALA A 16 3.87 13.43 -28.58
CA ALA A 16 3.42 13.23 -29.96
C ALA A 16 2.25 12.22 -30.07
N LEU A 17 2.34 11.07 -29.39
CA LEU A 17 1.30 10.03 -29.40
C LEU A 17 0.00 10.52 -28.76
N GLY A 18 0.09 11.26 -27.66
CA GLY A 18 -1.06 11.80 -26.96
C GLY A 18 -1.77 12.89 -27.76
N LEU A 19 -1.03 13.83 -28.37
CA LEU A 19 -1.60 14.85 -29.26
C LEU A 19 -2.23 14.25 -30.52
N TRP A 20 -1.65 13.17 -31.07
CA TRP A 20 -2.26 12.42 -32.16
C TRP A 20 -3.58 11.76 -31.73
N LEU A 21 -3.61 11.14 -30.55
CA LEU A 21 -4.79 10.47 -30.01
C LEU A 21 -5.92 11.47 -29.65
N GLU A 22 -5.59 12.65 -29.11
CA GLU A 22 -6.57 13.74 -28.92
C GLU A 22 -7.15 14.25 -30.25
N SER A 23 -6.31 14.44 -31.28
CA SER A 23 -6.76 14.89 -32.60
C SER A 23 -7.74 13.88 -33.23
N LEU A 24 -7.43 12.59 -33.09
CA LEU A 24 -8.25 11.48 -33.59
C LEU A 24 -9.55 11.31 -32.77
N SER A 25 -9.48 11.49 -31.45
CA SER A 25 -10.62 11.56 -30.54
C SER A 25 -11.61 12.68 -30.90
N PHE A 26 -11.10 13.90 -31.12
CA PHE A 26 -11.89 15.05 -31.52
C PHE A 26 -12.56 14.84 -32.90
N GLY A 27 -11.90 14.09 -33.80
CA GLY A 27 -12.50 13.64 -35.06
C GLY A 27 -13.79 12.85 -34.84
N TRP A 28 -13.75 11.80 -34.01
CA TRP A 28 -14.94 11.00 -33.68
C TRP A 28 -16.04 11.80 -32.97
N LEU A 29 -15.67 12.71 -32.06
CA LEU A 29 -16.62 13.59 -31.39
C LEU A 29 -17.36 14.47 -32.41
N ARG A 30 -16.62 15.07 -33.35
CA ARG A 30 -17.18 15.91 -34.40
C ARG A 30 -18.09 15.12 -35.35
N GLU A 31 -17.68 13.92 -35.78
CA GLU A 31 -18.53 13.05 -36.61
C GLU A 31 -19.86 12.70 -35.91
N MET A 32 -19.80 12.40 -34.60
CA MET A 32 -20.99 12.17 -33.79
C MET A 32 -21.90 13.41 -33.75
N ARG A 33 -21.32 14.60 -33.53
CA ARG A 33 -22.04 15.88 -33.48
C ARG A 33 -22.62 16.31 -34.83
N GLN A 34 -21.93 16.05 -35.94
CA GLN A 34 -22.44 16.22 -37.30
C GLN A 34 -23.70 15.36 -37.49
N MET A 35 -23.63 14.05 -37.18
CA MET A 35 -24.78 13.15 -37.29
C MET A 35 -25.94 13.51 -36.36
N SER A 36 -25.69 14.10 -35.18
CA SER A 36 -26.79 14.56 -34.30
C SER A 36 -27.42 15.87 -34.76
N ARG A 37 -26.67 16.73 -35.48
CA ARG A 37 -27.16 18.01 -36.00
C ARG A 37 -28.03 17.87 -37.27
N ILE A 38 -27.97 16.74 -37.99
CA ILE A 38 -28.76 16.48 -39.20
C ILE A 38 -30.02 15.65 -38.85
N PRO A 39 -31.24 16.26 -38.84
CA PRO A 39 -32.46 15.54 -38.48
C PRO A 39 -32.85 14.52 -39.56
N GLN A 40 -33.42 13.39 -39.13
CA GLN A 40 -34.01 12.40 -40.04
C GLN A 40 -35.13 13.04 -40.86
N THR A 41 -35.04 12.88 -42.18
CA THR A 41 -35.91 13.50 -43.18
C THR A 41 -36.53 12.41 -44.06
N GLN A 42 -37.82 12.50 -44.36
CA GLN A 42 -38.52 11.56 -45.24
C GLN A 42 -38.12 11.76 -46.70
N VAL A 43 -38.11 10.69 -47.50
CA VAL A 43 -37.57 10.68 -48.87
C VAL A 43 -38.20 11.76 -49.76
N HIS A 44 -39.52 11.95 -49.70
CA HIS A 44 -40.18 13.00 -50.49
C HIS A 44 -39.73 14.43 -50.11
N ALA A 45 -39.29 14.65 -48.88
CA ALA A 45 -38.94 15.96 -48.32
C ALA A 45 -37.46 16.37 -48.48
N ILE A 46 -36.63 15.47 -49.03
CA ILE A 46 -35.19 15.69 -49.27
C ILE A 46 -34.93 17.04 -49.98
N LEU A 47 -34.20 17.92 -49.30
CA LEU A 47 -33.65 19.16 -49.85
C LEU A 47 -32.22 18.94 -50.37
N PRO A 48 -31.80 19.61 -51.45
CA PRO A 48 -30.40 19.64 -51.86
C PRO A 48 -29.48 20.20 -50.76
N GLY A 49 -28.49 19.42 -50.35
CA GLY A 49 -27.65 19.64 -49.16
C GLY A 49 -27.44 18.38 -48.34
N GLU A 50 -26.89 18.54 -47.13
CA GLU A 50 -26.66 17.46 -46.17
C GLU A 50 -27.98 16.84 -45.66
N VAL A 51 -28.11 15.50 -45.70
CA VAL A 51 -29.34 14.77 -45.35
C VAL A 51 -29.08 13.51 -44.53
N ASN A 52 -30.08 13.13 -43.73
CA ASN A 52 -30.15 11.90 -42.94
C ASN A 52 -31.49 11.23 -43.27
N VAL A 53 -31.46 10.03 -43.87
CA VAL A 53 -32.64 9.35 -44.43
C VAL A 53 -32.63 7.87 -44.03
N VAL A 54 -33.80 7.32 -43.73
CA VAL A 54 -34.00 5.91 -43.39
C VAL A 54 -35.02 5.30 -44.34
N GLY A 55 -34.77 4.07 -44.80
CA GLY A 55 -35.70 3.35 -45.66
C GLY A 55 -35.18 1.96 -46.02
N LYS A 56 -35.89 1.27 -46.91
CA LYS A 56 -35.52 -0.06 -47.40
C LYS A 56 -34.67 0.01 -48.67
N ALA A 57 -33.65 -0.85 -48.72
CA ALA A 57 -32.82 -1.04 -49.90
C ALA A 57 -33.58 -1.78 -51.01
N SER A 58 -33.58 -1.21 -52.22
CA SER A 58 -34.38 -1.67 -53.37
C SER A 58 -33.60 -1.52 -54.68
N ALA A 59 -33.84 -2.38 -55.67
CA ALA A 59 -33.02 -2.45 -56.87
C ALA A 59 -33.24 -1.25 -57.82
N PHE A 60 -32.15 -0.56 -58.18
CA PHE A 60 -32.20 0.49 -59.21
C PHE A 60 -31.93 -0.12 -60.59
N GLY A 61 -32.89 0.02 -61.51
CA GLY A 61 -32.80 -0.55 -62.87
C GLY A 61 -32.79 -2.08 -62.94
N GLY A 62 -33.16 -2.78 -61.86
CA GLY A 62 -33.17 -4.24 -61.78
C GLY A 62 -31.79 -4.90 -61.53
N ASN A 63 -30.73 -4.12 -61.36
CA ASN A 63 -29.38 -4.64 -61.12
C ASN A 63 -29.22 -5.14 -59.67
N VAL A 64 -28.51 -6.27 -59.51
CA VAL A 64 -28.08 -6.86 -58.23
C VAL A 64 -26.70 -7.52 -58.40
N LEU A 65 -25.89 -7.51 -57.36
CA LEU A 65 -24.65 -8.29 -57.24
C LEU A 65 -24.93 -9.67 -56.63
N SER A 66 -24.09 -10.67 -56.90
CA SER A 66 -24.12 -11.96 -56.20
C SER A 66 -22.95 -12.08 -55.22
N ALA A 67 -23.23 -12.34 -53.95
CA ALA A 67 -22.21 -12.45 -52.91
C ALA A 67 -21.24 -13.64 -53.17
N PRO A 68 -19.90 -13.45 -53.16
CA PRO A 68 -18.95 -14.45 -53.68
C PRO A 68 -19.06 -15.87 -53.11
N HIS A 69 -19.33 -16.05 -51.81
CA HIS A 69 -19.46 -17.37 -51.20
C HIS A 69 -20.91 -17.75 -50.92
N SER A 70 -21.77 -16.85 -50.44
CA SER A 70 -23.16 -17.20 -50.11
C SER A 70 -24.15 -17.11 -51.27
N GLN A 71 -23.76 -16.49 -52.40
CA GLN A 71 -24.52 -16.43 -53.66
C GLN A 71 -25.96 -15.89 -53.53
N LYS A 72 -26.22 -15.01 -52.55
CA LYS A 72 -27.44 -14.18 -52.55
C LYS A 72 -27.24 -12.93 -53.40
N SER A 73 -28.34 -12.45 -53.98
CA SER A 73 -28.51 -11.08 -54.48
C SER A 73 -28.29 -10.04 -53.38
N CYS A 74 -27.51 -8.99 -53.65
CA CYS A 74 -27.20 -7.87 -52.76
C CYS A 74 -26.87 -6.59 -53.56
N PHE A 75 -26.82 -5.42 -52.91
CA PHE A 75 -26.41 -4.15 -53.54
C PHE A 75 -24.98 -3.70 -53.19
N TYR A 76 -24.48 -4.22 -52.08
CA TYR A 76 -23.11 -4.09 -51.60
C TYR A 76 -22.68 -5.45 -51.05
N TYR A 77 -21.42 -5.83 -51.30
CA TYR A 77 -20.75 -6.80 -50.45
C TYR A 77 -19.31 -6.38 -50.15
N ARG A 78 -18.82 -6.77 -48.97
CA ARG A 78 -17.41 -7.02 -48.70
C ARG A 78 -17.21 -8.48 -48.35
N TYR A 79 -16.27 -9.12 -49.02
CA TYR A 79 -15.92 -10.54 -48.87
C TYR A 79 -14.48 -10.65 -48.39
N LEU A 80 -14.29 -11.18 -47.17
CA LEU A 80 -12.99 -11.45 -46.57
C LEU A 80 -12.77 -12.95 -46.46
N GLU A 81 -11.74 -13.44 -47.16
CA GLU A 81 -11.23 -14.81 -47.08
C GLU A 81 -9.90 -14.83 -46.36
N GLU A 82 -9.82 -15.62 -45.29
CA GLU A 82 -8.63 -15.77 -44.47
C GLU A 82 -8.21 -17.25 -44.40
N LYS A 83 -6.91 -17.52 -44.51
CA LYS A 83 -6.33 -18.84 -44.32
C LYS A 83 -5.62 -18.92 -42.97
N GLU A 84 -5.86 -20.01 -42.26
CA GLU A 84 -5.18 -20.35 -41.02
C GLU A 84 -3.73 -20.76 -41.35
N LYS A 85 -2.80 -19.89 -40.98
CA LYS A 85 -1.36 -20.12 -41.08
C LYS A 85 -0.85 -20.52 -39.69
N ARG A 86 -0.26 -21.71 -39.59
CA ARG A 86 0.51 -22.12 -38.40
C ARG A 86 1.95 -21.61 -38.54
N ASP A 87 2.47 -21.00 -37.48
CA ASP A 87 3.89 -20.61 -37.41
C ASP A 87 4.78 -21.78 -36.94
N SER A 88 6.10 -21.53 -36.92
CA SER A 88 7.15 -22.49 -36.55
C SER A 88 7.05 -23.03 -35.12
N GLU A 89 6.24 -22.43 -34.25
CA GLU A 89 6.04 -22.83 -32.85
C GLU A 89 4.57 -23.23 -32.60
N GLY A 90 3.85 -23.58 -33.67
CA GLY A 90 2.52 -24.19 -33.59
C GLY A 90 1.35 -23.22 -33.40
N LYS A 91 1.61 -21.92 -33.19
CA LYS A 91 0.57 -20.90 -33.01
C LYS A 91 -0.11 -20.65 -34.35
N THR A 92 -1.45 -20.67 -34.38
CA THR A 92 -2.21 -20.35 -35.59
C THR A 92 -2.62 -18.87 -35.61
N SER A 93 -2.46 -18.26 -36.79
CA SER A 93 -2.98 -16.93 -37.10
C SER A 93 -3.82 -16.98 -38.36
N TRP A 94 -4.76 -16.05 -38.48
CA TRP A 94 -5.53 -15.85 -39.71
C TRP A 94 -4.79 -14.85 -40.58
N VAL A 95 -4.59 -15.21 -41.85
CA VAL A 95 -3.93 -14.36 -42.85
C VAL A 95 -4.88 -14.17 -44.01
N THR A 96 -5.18 -12.91 -44.35
CA THR A 96 -5.99 -12.55 -45.51
C THR A 96 -5.42 -13.15 -46.79
N VAL A 97 -6.28 -13.83 -47.56
CA VAL A 97 -6.00 -14.36 -48.90
C VAL A 97 -6.68 -13.50 -49.96
N ARG A 98 -7.87 -12.99 -49.66
CA ARG A 98 -8.71 -12.19 -50.55
C ARG A 98 -9.55 -11.25 -49.68
N ASP A 99 -9.55 -9.96 -49.98
CA ASP A 99 -10.43 -8.95 -49.38
C ASP A 99 -10.94 -8.11 -50.54
N GLU A 100 -12.21 -8.29 -50.88
CA GLU A 100 -12.85 -7.67 -52.04
C GLU A 100 -14.11 -6.95 -51.60
N THR A 101 -14.36 -5.78 -52.20
CA THR A 101 -15.55 -4.96 -51.94
C THR A 101 -16.12 -4.51 -53.27
N GLU A 102 -17.41 -4.73 -53.49
CA GLU A 102 -18.12 -4.36 -54.70
C GLU A 102 -19.50 -3.78 -54.33
N PHE A 103 -19.93 -2.76 -55.08
CA PHE A 103 -21.21 -2.10 -54.86
C PHE A 103 -21.76 -1.52 -56.16
N ILE A 104 -23.09 -1.37 -56.21
CA ILE A 104 -23.81 -0.77 -57.34
C ILE A 104 -24.70 0.39 -56.87
N ASN A 105 -25.17 1.18 -57.82
CA ASN A 105 -26.25 2.14 -57.58
C ASN A 105 -27.53 1.36 -57.21
N PHE A 106 -28.20 1.77 -56.14
CA PHE A 106 -29.48 1.20 -55.70
C PHE A 106 -30.40 2.30 -55.18
N SER A 107 -31.64 1.95 -54.83
CA SER A 107 -32.67 2.90 -54.40
C SER A 107 -33.01 2.71 -52.92
N LEU A 108 -33.20 3.81 -52.19
CA LEU A 108 -33.82 3.83 -50.87
C LEU A 108 -35.30 4.14 -51.01
N THR A 109 -36.17 3.34 -50.40
CA THR A 109 -37.63 3.53 -50.44
C THR A 109 -38.19 3.67 -49.02
N ASP A 110 -38.99 4.71 -48.77
CA ASP A 110 -39.80 4.88 -47.56
C ASP A 110 -41.30 4.95 -47.91
N GLU A 111 -42.16 5.22 -46.92
CA GLU A 111 -43.62 5.35 -47.12
C GLU A 111 -44.03 6.55 -47.99
N THR A 112 -43.11 7.48 -48.25
CA THR A 112 -43.35 8.75 -48.93
C THR A 112 -42.77 8.79 -50.35
N GLY A 113 -41.79 7.95 -50.67
CA GLY A 113 -41.24 7.84 -52.02
C GLY A 113 -39.94 7.04 -52.10
N GLN A 114 -39.26 7.18 -53.25
CA GLN A 114 -38.00 6.51 -53.56
C GLN A 114 -36.93 7.53 -54.00
N VAL A 115 -35.69 7.35 -53.54
CA VAL A 115 -34.53 8.17 -53.93
C VAL A 115 -33.38 7.26 -54.41
N ARG A 116 -32.67 7.70 -55.45
CA ARG A 116 -31.51 7.00 -55.99
C ARG A 116 -30.28 7.28 -55.12
N LEU A 117 -29.52 6.23 -54.82
CA LEU A 117 -28.24 6.31 -54.14
C LEU A 117 -27.10 6.10 -55.15
N GLN A 118 -26.02 6.85 -54.99
CA GLN A 118 -24.76 6.62 -55.69
C GLN A 118 -23.63 6.43 -54.67
N PRO A 119 -23.43 5.20 -54.15
CA PRO A 119 -22.31 4.90 -53.27
C PRO A 119 -20.97 5.08 -54.00
N ASN A 120 -19.92 5.42 -53.25
CA ASN A 120 -18.57 5.63 -53.77
C ASN A 120 -17.52 5.08 -52.79
N PRO A 121 -16.22 5.06 -53.12
CA PRO A 121 -15.17 4.57 -52.21
C PRO A 121 -14.87 5.46 -50.99
N LEU A 122 -15.60 6.56 -50.78
CA LEU A 122 -15.42 7.50 -49.66
C LEU A 122 -16.46 7.31 -48.54
N VAL A 123 -17.55 6.57 -48.79
CA VAL A 123 -18.59 6.31 -47.79
C VAL A 123 -18.21 5.14 -46.88
N ASP A 124 -18.44 5.29 -45.57
CA ASP A 124 -18.28 4.17 -44.64
C ASP A 124 -19.49 3.23 -44.70
N PHE A 125 -19.24 1.92 -44.60
CA PHE A 125 -20.26 0.87 -44.71
C PHE A 125 -20.35 0.10 -43.39
N SER A 126 -21.11 0.65 -42.44
CA SER A 126 -21.31 0.07 -41.11
C SER A 126 -22.40 -1.01 -41.14
N LEU A 127 -21.97 -2.24 -41.38
CA LEU A 127 -22.84 -3.40 -41.62
C LEU A 127 -22.50 -4.57 -40.67
N PRO A 128 -23.46 -5.43 -40.32
CA PRO A 128 -23.20 -6.65 -39.59
C PRO A 128 -22.51 -7.70 -40.46
N LYS A 129 -21.90 -8.68 -39.80
CA LYS A 129 -21.32 -9.88 -40.44
C LYS A 129 -22.45 -10.85 -40.80
N VAL A 130 -23.15 -10.56 -41.89
CA VAL A 130 -24.34 -11.30 -42.39
C VAL A 130 -24.03 -12.78 -42.65
N PHE A 131 -22.79 -13.13 -43.00
CA PHE A 131 -22.36 -14.52 -43.17
C PHE A 131 -20.94 -14.76 -42.64
N ARG A 132 -20.73 -15.91 -42.01
CA ARG A 132 -19.41 -16.37 -41.57
C ARG A 132 -19.35 -17.90 -41.53
N THR A 133 -18.37 -18.50 -42.19
CA THR A 133 -18.14 -19.96 -42.12
C THR A 133 -16.66 -20.33 -42.15
N LYS A 134 -16.33 -21.54 -41.68
CA LYS A 134 -14.97 -22.11 -41.73
C LYS A 134 -15.03 -23.47 -42.45
N LYS A 135 -14.23 -23.64 -43.50
CA LYS A 135 -14.10 -24.89 -44.27
C LYS A 135 -12.63 -25.31 -44.28
N GLY A 136 -12.30 -26.35 -43.51
CA GLY A 136 -10.90 -26.75 -43.29
C GLY A 136 -10.09 -25.62 -42.67
N ASN A 137 -8.97 -25.25 -43.31
CA ASN A 137 -8.10 -24.15 -42.87
C ASN A 137 -8.45 -22.78 -43.48
N ARG A 138 -9.63 -22.59 -44.10
CA ARG A 138 -10.09 -21.28 -44.58
C ARG A 138 -11.33 -20.81 -43.83
N ARG A 139 -11.41 -19.50 -43.59
CA ARG A 139 -12.55 -18.77 -43.02
C ARG A 139 -13.02 -17.75 -44.03
N TYR A 140 -14.33 -17.64 -44.18
CA TYR A 140 -14.99 -16.72 -45.10
C TYR A 140 -15.96 -15.87 -44.29
N THR A 141 -15.94 -14.56 -44.51
CA THR A 141 -16.81 -13.59 -43.85
C THR A 141 -17.38 -12.63 -44.88
N GLU A 142 -18.69 -12.39 -44.85
CA GLU A 142 -19.36 -11.42 -45.73
C GLU A 142 -20.13 -10.39 -44.91
N TRP A 143 -19.98 -9.13 -45.32
CA TRP A 143 -20.80 -7.97 -44.94
C TRP A 143 -21.59 -7.55 -46.17
N ARG A 144 -22.88 -7.27 -46.05
CA ARG A 144 -23.77 -7.06 -47.21
C ARG A 144 -24.91 -6.11 -46.91
N ILE A 145 -25.51 -5.60 -47.98
CA ILE A 145 -26.86 -5.04 -48.00
C ILE A 145 -27.69 -5.94 -48.93
N ASP A 146 -28.55 -6.78 -48.36
CA ASP A 146 -29.50 -7.62 -49.10
C ASP A 146 -30.76 -6.77 -49.47
N PRO A 147 -31.59 -7.20 -50.43
CA PRO A 147 -32.88 -6.56 -50.71
C PRO A 147 -33.82 -6.50 -49.49
N ASP A 148 -34.62 -5.43 -49.39
CA ASP A 148 -35.51 -5.10 -48.27
C ASP A 148 -34.81 -4.76 -46.93
N ASP A 149 -33.47 -4.84 -46.83
CA ASP A 149 -32.72 -4.39 -45.65
C ASP A 149 -33.05 -2.92 -45.34
N THR A 150 -33.35 -2.63 -44.08
CA THR A 150 -33.59 -1.26 -43.61
C THR A 150 -32.26 -0.61 -43.26
N ILE A 151 -31.93 0.47 -43.97
CA ILE A 151 -30.66 1.20 -43.80
C ILE A 151 -30.91 2.67 -43.51
N THR A 152 -30.00 3.25 -42.72
CA THR A 152 -29.87 4.68 -42.47
C THR A 152 -28.69 5.22 -43.28
N ILE A 153 -28.87 6.37 -43.89
CA ILE A 153 -27.88 7.02 -44.74
C ILE A 153 -27.70 8.46 -44.29
N VAL A 154 -26.46 8.84 -44.03
CA VAL A 154 -26.05 10.25 -43.91
C VAL A 154 -25.15 10.57 -45.09
N GLY A 155 -25.59 11.52 -45.91
CA GLY A 155 -24.98 11.83 -47.21
C GLY A 155 -25.38 13.21 -47.71
N PHE A 156 -25.04 13.51 -48.97
CA PHE A 156 -25.37 14.78 -49.60
C PHE A 156 -26.37 14.56 -50.74
N ALA A 157 -27.50 15.25 -50.67
CA ALA A 157 -28.52 15.20 -51.71
C ALA A 157 -28.25 16.23 -52.80
N GLN A 158 -28.28 15.80 -54.06
CA GLN A 158 -28.22 16.63 -55.26
C GLN A 158 -29.42 16.38 -56.18
N THR A 159 -29.66 17.30 -57.12
CA THR A 159 -30.74 17.18 -58.11
C THR A 159 -30.14 16.81 -59.47
N GLU A 160 -30.36 15.57 -59.90
CA GLU A 160 -29.97 15.07 -61.22
C GLU A 160 -31.18 15.19 -62.16
N GLY A 161 -31.23 16.28 -62.93
CA GLY A 161 -32.36 16.60 -63.81
C GLY A 161 -33.64 16.94 -63.02
N ASN A 162 -34.58 16.01 -62.95
CA ASN A 162 -35.83 16.15 -62.18
C ASN A 162 -35.93 15.14 -61.00
N SER A 163 -34.86 14.38 -60.73
CA SER A 163 -34.79 13.38 -59.67
C SER A 163 -33.83 13.83 -58.57
N MET A 164 -34.10 13.43 -57.33
CA MET A 164 -33.12 13.54 -56.25
C MET A 164 -32.19 12.32 -56.26
N VAL A 165 -30.93 12.58 -55.94
CA VAL A 165 -29.86 11.58 -55.79
C VAL A 165 -29.13 11.88 -54.49
N ILE A 166 -28.73 10.85 -53.74
CA ILE A 166 -27.79 10.99 -52.63
C ILE A 166 -26.42 10.45 -53.05
N ASP A 167 -25.40 11.30 -52.93
CA ASP A 167 -23.98 10.94 -53.07
C ASP A 167 -23.19 11.21 -51.78
N PHE A 168 -21.91 10.87 -51.82
CA PHE A 168 -20.97 10.96 -50.70
C PHE A 168 -19.63 11.60 -51.14
N SER A 169 -19.70 12.54 -52.08
CA SER A 169 -18.55 13.21 -52.69
C SER A 169 -18.63 14.74 -52.65
N ALA A 170 -19.84 15.30 -52.51
CA ALA A 170 -20.02 16.73 -52.30
C ALA A 170 -19.45 17.18 -50.93
N PRO A 171 -18.76 18.33 -50.86
CA PRO A 171 -18.29 18.91 -49.61
C PRO A 171 -19.44 19.49 -48.79
N GLY A 172 -19.50 19.15 -47.50
CA GLY A 172 -20.50 19.64 -46.55
C GLY A 172 -20.12 19.28 -45.11
N ASP A 173 -20.96 19.69 -44.15
CA ASP A 173 -20.74 19.40 -42.72
C ASP A 173 -21.53 18.15 -42.29
N TYR A 174 -21.09 17.00 -42.80
CA TYR A 174 -21.69 15.68 -42.53
C TYR A 174 -20.62 14.58 -42.51
N THR A 175 -20.95 13.45 -41.88
CA THR A 175 -20.17 12.22 -41.94
C THR A 175 -20.79 11.29 -42.99
N PRO A 176 -20.09 10.90 -44.08
CA PRO A 176 -20.64 10.03 -45.11
C PRO A 176 -20.71 8.57 -44.62
N ILE A 177 -21.93 8.06 -44.39
CA ILE A 177 -22.13 6.69 -43.90
C ILE A 177 -23.41 6.04 -44.44
N ILE A 178 -23.31 4.75 -44.77
CA ILE A 178 -24.43 3.83 -44.98
C ILE A 178 -24.37 2.80 -43.84
N SER A 179 -25.41 2.75 -43.00
CA SER A 179 -25.46 1.88 -41.82
C SER A 179 -26.78 1.11 -41.74
N SER A 180 -26.71 -0.19 -41.45
CA SER A 180 -27.88 -0.99 -41.08
C SER A 180 -28.03 -1.14 -39.55
N TYR A 181 -27.11 -0.58 -38.76
CA TYR A 181 -27.25 -0.43 -37.29
C TYR A 181 -28.05 0.83 -36.92
N GLY A 182 -28.07 1.82 -37.82
CA GLY A 182 -28.83 3.05 -37.69
C GLY A 182 -28.08 4.17 -36.97
N ALA A 183 -28.37 5.42 -37.35
CA ALA A 183 -27.65 6.61 -36.88
C ALA A 183 -27.71 6.86 -35.35
N LEU A 184 -28.52 6.11 -34.60
CA LEU A 184 -28.56 6.16 -33.13
C LEU A 184 -27.52 5.23 -32.47
N SER A 185 -27.07 4.18 -33.19
CA SER A 185 -25.95 3.31 -32.79
C SER A 185 -24.62 3.94 -33.20
N GLU A 186 -24.50 4.39 -34.46
CA GLU A 186 -23.29 5.03 -35.00
C GLU A 186 -22.82 6.23 -34.15
N ARG A 187 -23.78 7.04 -33.66
CA ARG A 187 -23.48 8.13 -32.74
C ARG A 187 -22.99 7.64 -31.38
N GLY A 188 -23.55 6.54 -30.85
CA GLY A 188 -23.15 5.97 -29.56
C GLY A 188 -21.72 5.40 -29.58
N ASP A 189 -21.36 4.68 -30.64
CA ASP A 189 -20.01 4.13 -30.80
C ASP A 189 -18.96 5.24 -30.96
N LYS A 190 -19.19 6.22 -31.85
CA LYS A 190 -18.26 7.36 -32.01
C LYS A 190 -18.14 8.20 -30.74
N ALA A 191 -19.23 8.41 -30.00
CA ALA A 191 -19.22 9.05 -28.68
C ALA A 191 -18.33 8.30 -27.67
N MET A 192 -18.50 6.97 -27.56
CA MET A 192 -17.68 6.12 -26.69
C MET A 192 -16.20 6.18 -27.07
N PHE A 193 -15.89 6.10 -28.36
CA PHE A 193 -14.51 6.18 -28.86
C PHE A 193 -13.90 7.57 -28.61
N SER A 194 -14.65 8.67 -28.72
CA SER A 194 -14.14 10.01 -28.35
C SER A 194 -13.86 10.16 -26.85
N ILE A 195 -14.65 9.59 -25.96
CA ILE A 195 -14.38 9.66 -24.52
C ILE A 195 -13.12 8.83 -24.17
N LEU A 196 -13.03 7.61 -24.68
CA LEU A 196 -11.87 6.75 -24.45
C LEU A 196 -10.60 7.31 -25.11
N GLY A 197 -10.74 7.94 -26.28
CA GLY A 197 -9.67 8.64 -26.98
C GLY A 197 -9.18 9.85 -26.21
N SER A 198 -10.07 10.73 -25.75
CA SER A 198 -9.67 11.96 -25.02
C SER A 198 -9.15 11.65 -23.61
N TRP A 199 -9.68 10.62 -22.94
CA TRP A 199 -9.04 10.14 -21.71
C TRP A 199 -7.64 9.58 -21.99
N GLY A 200 -7.49 8.77 -23.03
CA GLY A 200 -6.22 8.14 -23.39
C GLY A 200 -5.15 9.15 -23.81
N GLY A 201 -5.51 10.15 -24.62
CA GLY A 201 -4.59 11.19 -25.06
C GLY A 201 -4.18 12.09 -23.88
N LEU A 202 -5.13 12.62 -23.10
CA LEU A 202 -4.85 13.42 -21.91
C LEU A 202 -3.99 12.65 -20.88
N LEU A 203 -4.25 11.35 -20.66
CA LEU A 203 -3.43 10.46 -19.84
C LEU A 203 -1.99 10.32 -20.38
N ILE A 204 -1.81 10.19 -21.70
CA ILE A 204 -0.48 10.05 -22.33
C ILE A 204 0.27 11.40 -22.35
N ILE A 205 -0.40 12.51 -22.65
CA ILE A 205 0.20 13.85 -22.61
C ILE A 205 0.64 14.18 -21.16
N SER A 206 -0.17 13.83 -20.15
CA SER A 206 0.19 14.03 -18.74
C SER A 206 1.27 13.05 -18.24
N MET A 207 1.33 11.80 -18.74
CA MET A 207 2.50 10.92 -18.57
C MET A 207 3.79 11.55 -19.15
N SER A 208 3.71 12.28 -20.27
CA SER A 208 4.87 13.01 -20.82
C SER A 208 5.41 14.04 -19.82
N LEU A 209 4.55 14.70 -19.04
CA LEU A 209 4.97 15.66 -17.99
C LEU A 209 5.74 14.96 -16.85
N VAL A 210 5.41 13.72 -16.50
CA VAL A 210 6.20 12.92 -15.54
C VAL A 210 7.59 12.59 -16.12
N CYS A 211 7.66 12.24 -17.41
CA CYS A 211 8.93 12.05 -18.12
C CYS A 211 9.75 13.34 -18.18
N LEU A 212 9.13 14.50 -18.40
CA LEU A 212 9.77 15.82 -18.37
C LEU A 212 10.33 16.13 -16.96
N CYS A 213 9.56 15.88 -15.90
CA CYS A 213 10.03 16.05 -14.52
C CYS A 213 11.27 15.19 -14.24
N ARG A 214 11.27 13.92 -14.68
CA ARG A 214 12.46 13.04 -14.60
C ARG A 214 13.64 13.54 -15.43
N MET A 215 13.39 14.10 -16.62
CA MET A 215 14.44 14.62 -17.50
C MET A 215 15.13 15.84 -16.90
N VAL A 216 14.35 16.78 -16.33
CA VAL A 216 14.87 18.02 -15.71
C VAL A 216 15.44 17.77 -14.30
N GLY A 217 14.91 16.78 -13.57
CA GLY A 217 15.28 16.50 -12.17
C GLY A 217 14.33 17.14 -11.15
N ILE A 218 13.09 17.44 -11.56
CA ILE A 218 12.05 18.01 -10.70
C ILE A 218 11.41 16.89 -9.86
N HIS A 219 11.62 16.94 -8.55
CA HIS A 219 10.95 16.07 -7.56
C HIS A 219 9.86 16.81 -6.76
N ARG A 220 9.75 18.14 -6.89
CA ARG A 220 8.76 18.96 -6.16
C ARG A 220 7.35 18.71 -6.71
N LEU A 221 6.54 18.02 -5.92
CA LEU A 221 5.20 17.57 -6.31
C LEU A 221 4.27 18.73 -6.67
N LEU A 222 4.26 19.81 -5.89
CA LEU A 222 3.37 20.95 -6.10
C LEU A 222 3.57 21.56 -7.50
N LEU A 223 4.82 21.69 -7.96
CA LEU A 223 5.14 22.17 -9.31
C LEU A 223 4.60 21.21 -10.39
N TYR A 224 4.73 19.90 -10.18
CA TYR A 224 4.14 18.91 -11.08
C TYR A 224 2.60 18.99 -11.13
N LEU A 225 1.92 19.13 -9.98
CA LEU A 225 0.46 19.23 -9.94
C LEU A 225 -0.04 20.56 -10.55
N ILE A 226 0.69 21.66 -10.39
CA ILE A 226 0.42 22.93 -11.07
C ILE A 226 0.55 22.78 -12.58
N LEU A 227 1.66 22.20 -13.06
CA LEU A 227 1.89 21.96 -14.49
C LEU A 227 0.85 21.00 -15.09
N LEU A 228 0.45 19.96 -14.35
CA LEU A 228 -0.62 19.02 -14.72
C LEU A 228 -1.97 19.74 -14.85
N SER A 229 -2.31 20.58 -13.87
CA SER A 229 -3.55 21.36 -13.88
C SER A 229 -3.59 22.35 -15.05
N ILE A 230 -2.50 23.07 -15.32
CA ILE A 230 -2.40 24.03 -16.44
C ILE A 230 -2.50 23.31 -17.78
N LEU A 231 -1.79 22.19 -17.93
CA LEU A 231 -1.81 21.34 -19.12
C LEU A 231 -3.21 20.82 -19.42
N GLN A 232 -3.89 20.23 -18.42
CA GLN A 232 -5.24 19.71 -18.56
C GLN A 232 -6.25 20.81 -18.89
N PHE A 233 -6.19 21.93 -18.15
CA PHE A 233 -7.06 23.09 -18.38
C PHE A 233 -6.90 23.59 -19.82
N GLY A 234 -5.67 23.79 -20.29
CA GLY A 234 -5.37 24.25 -21.64
C GLY A 234 -5.89 23.31 -22.73
N MET A 235 -5.67 21.99 -22.58
CA MET A 235 -6.13 21.00 -23.56
C MET A 235 -7.66 20.90 -23.64
N LEU A 236 -8.34 20.80 -22.48
CA LEU A 236 -9.80 20.71 -22.43
C LEU A 236 -10.48 22.02 -22.86
N ALA A 237 -9.94 23.17 -22.47
CA ALA A 237 -10.45 24.47 -22.93
C ALA A 237 -10.25 24.66 -24.44
N TYR A 238 -9.10 24.25 -24.99
CA TYR A 238 -8.85 24.29 -26.43
C TYR A 238 -9.88 23.45 -27.21
N TYR A 239 -10.10 22.19 -26.83
CA TYR A 239 -11.07 21.35 -27.54
C TYR A 239 -12.52 21.78 -27.30
N GLY A 240 -12.88 22.24 -26.10
CA GLY A 240 -14.20 22.82 -25.84
C GLY A 240 -14.49 24.05 -26.71
N LEU A 241 -13.60 25.04 -26.73
CA LEU A 241 -13.73 26.23 -27.57
C LEU A 241 -13.73 25.91 -29.07
N ARG A 242 -12.91 24.93 -29.49
CA ARG A 242 -12.88 24.45 -30.87
C ARG A 242 -14.19 23.75 -31.27
N LEU A 243 -14.82 23.01 -30.36
CA LEU A 243 -16.10 22.36 -30.59
C LEU A 243 -17.23 23.39 -30.77
N VAL A 244 -17.27 24.46 -29.95
CA VAL A 244 -18.19 25.60 -30.15
C VAL A 244 -18.07 26.15 -31.57
N TYR A 245 -16.84 26.42 -32.02
CA TYR A 245 -16.59 26.99 -33.34
C TYR A 245 -17.03 26.05 -34.48
N GLU A 246 -16.57 24.79 -34.48
CA GLU A 246 -16.89 23.85 -35.57
C GLU A 246 -18.39 23.49 -35.62
N ASP A 247 -19.07 23.34 -34.48
CA ASP A 247 -20.51 23.04 -34.46
C ASP A 247 -21.37 24.22 -34.92
N LEU A 248 -21.12 25.43 -34.41
CA LEU A 248 -21.94 26.61 -34.71
C LEU A 248 -21.71 27.13 -36.13
N ASN A 249 -20.46 27.15 -36.61
CA ASN A 249 -20.17 27.56 -37.99
C ASN A 249 -20.78 26.57 -38.98
N GLY A 250 -20.52 25.27 -38.82
CA GLY A 250 -21.03 24.23 -39.71
C GLY A 250 -22.56 24.17 -39.75
N ALA A 251 -23.23 24.36 -38.61
CA ALA A 251 -24.67 24.49 -38.55
C ALA A 251 -25.20 25.74 -39.29
N GLY A 252 -24.58 26.91 -39.09
CA GLY A 252 -24.96 28.14 -39.78
C GLY A 252 -24.84 28.03 -41.31
N ASP A 253 -23.70 27.51 -41.78
CA ASP A 253 -23.42 27.26 -43.19
C ASP A 253 -24.42 26.29 -43.83
N ARG A 254 -24.78 25.21 -43.12
CA ARG A 254 -25.76 24.21 -43.59
C ARG A 254 -27.17 24.80 -43.68
N ILE A 255 -27.61 25.57 -42.69
CA ILE A 255 -28.93 26.25 -42.74
C ILE A 255 -28.97 27.28 -43.87
N ALA A 256 -27.87 28.01 -44.14
CA ALA A 256 -27.78 28.92 -45.27
C ALA A 256 -27.89 28.18 -46.63
N ARG A 257 -27.21 27.02 -46.79
CA ARG A 257 -27.36 26.16 -47.97
C ARG A 257 -28.81 25.69 -48.15
N GLN A 258 -29.37 25.01 -47.15
CA GLN A 258 -30.69 24.39 -47.24
C GLN A 258 -31.82 25.42 -47.45
N LYS A 259 -31.71 26.61 -46.82
CA LYS A 259 -32.63 27.74 -47.08
C LYS A 259 -32.58 28.18 -48.54
N LYS A 260 -31.39 28.42 -49.10
CA LYS A 260 -31.21 28.83 -50.51
C LYS A 260 -31.75 27.76 -51.48
N SER A 261 -31.53 26.48 -51.18
CA SER A 261 -32.09 25.35 -51.94
C SER A 261 -33.62 25.39 -51.95
N LEU A 262 -34.26 25.56 -50.78
CA LEU A 262 -35.72 25.62 -50.67
C LEU A 262 -36.31 26.89 -51.31
N GLU A 263 -35.65 28.05 -51.19
CA GLU A 263 -36.06 29.28 -51.87
C GLU A 263 -36.09 29.11 -53.40
N GLY A 264 -35.09 28.43 -53.96
CA GLY A 264 -35.09 28.05 -55.38
C GLY A 264 -36.24 27.11 -55.76
N ILE A 265 -36.50 26.07 -54.95
CA ILE A 265 -37.58 25.11 -55.16
C ILE A 265 -38.96 25.80 -55.11
N ILE A 266 -39.21 26.64 -54.11
CA ILE A 266 -40.46 27.40 -53.97
C ILE A 266 -40.65 28.34 -55.17
N THR A 267 -39.60 29.07 -55.58
CA THR A 267 -39.67 29.97 -56.73
C THR A 267 -39.99 29.23 -58.04
N ALA A 268 -39.34 28.08 -58.27
CA ALA A 268 -39.62 27.24 -59.43
C ALA A 268 -41.05 26.67 -59.41
N LYS A 269 -41.56 26.29 -58.23
CA LYS A 269 -42.93 25.76 -58.07
C LYS A 269 -44.01 26.84 -58.16
N ALA A 270 -43.73 28.07 -57.70
CA ALA A 270 -44.61 29.23 -57.92
C ALA A 270 -44.77 29.51 -59.43
N LYS A 271 -43.66 29.50 -60.18
CA LYS A 271 -43.66 29.65 -61.64
C LYS A 271 -44.40 28.52 -62.35
N GLN A 272 -44.23 27.26 -61.91
CA GLN A 272 -45.01 26.12 -62.41
C GLN A 272 -46.51 26.26 -62.14
N ALA A 273 -46.90 26.90 -61.03
CA ALA A 273 -48.29 27.14 -60.65
C ALA A 273 -48.96 28.32 -61.37
N GLY A 274 -48.24 29.05 -62.23
CA GLY A 274 -48.75 30.21 -62.96
C GLY A 274 -48.67 31.53 -62.19
N GLY A 275 -47.75 31.66 -61.23
CA GLY A 275 -47.50 32.91 -60.50
C GLY A 275 -46.02 33.13 -60.18
N ALA A 276 -45.75 34.00 -59.20
CA ALA A 276 -44.40 34.32 -58.73
C ALA A 276 -44.36 34.40 -57.20
N TRP A 277 -43.16 34.26 -56.63
CA TRP A 277 -42.89 34.49 -55.21
C TRP A 277 -41.50 35.14 -55.08
N GLU A 278 -41.42 36.23 -54.33
CA GLU A 278 -40.25 37.12 -54.28
C GLU A 278 -39.34 36.86 -53.07
N GLY A 279 -39.29 35.63 -52.58
CA GLY A 279 -38.51 35.26 -51.38
C GLY A 279 -39.10 35.72 -50.05
N ASN A 280 -40.24 36.41 -50.04
CA ASN A 280 -40.84 36.93 -48.81
C ASN A 280 -41.55 35.83 -48.01
N TRP A 281 -40.84 35.26 -47.04
CA TRP A 281 -41.35 34.25 -46.11
C TRP A 281 -42.52 34.74 -45.23
N LYS A 282 -42.59 36.03 -44.87
CA LYS A 282 -43.68 36.55 -44.02
C LYS A 282 -45.03 36.61 -44.74
N GLN A 283 -45.02 36.62 -46.07
CA GLN A 283 -46.23 36.56 -46.90
C GLN A 283 -46.67 35.13 -47.22
N LEU A 284 -45.85 34.12 -46.93
CA LEU A 284 -46.07 32.71 -47.29
C LEU A 284 -46.87 31.97 -46.19
N SER A 285 -48.09 32.41 -45.91
CA SER A 285 -48.92 31.85 -44.82
C SER A 285 -49.33 30.39 -45.05
N SER A 286 -49.49 29.93 -46.29
CA SER A 286 -49.74 28.52 -46.61
C SER A 286 -49.36 28.19 -48.06
N PHE A 287 -48.99 26.94 -48.33
CA PHE A 287 -48.89 26.42 -49.70
C PHE A 287 -50.26 26.05 -50.31
N GLU A 288 -51.35 26.14 -49.54
CA GLU A 288 -52.73 26.01 -50.03
C GLU A 288 -53.25 27.29 -50.71
N SER A 289 -52.63 28.45 -50.48
CA SER A 289 -53.03 29.73 -51.11
C SER A 289 -52.37 29.96 -52.47
N LYS A 290 -52.89 30.92 -53.24
CA LYS A 290 -52.20 31.39 -54.46
C LYS A 290 -50.80 31.91 -54.13
N PRO A 291 -49.78 31.71 -54.99
CA PRO A 291 -49.85 31.04 -56.30
C PRO A 291 -49.95 29.50 -56.24
N PHE A 292 -49.57 28.88 -55.12
CA PHE A 292 -49.36 27.43 -54.99
C PHE A 292 -50.62 26.56 -55.05
N ALA A 293 -51.81 27.14 -54.82
CA ALA A 293 -53.12 26.47 -54.92
C ALA A 293 -53.32 25.64 -56.20
N ASN A 294 -52.73 26.05 -57.33
CA ASN A 294 -52.83 25.36 -58.62
C ASN A 294 -51.97 24.07 -58.71
N LEU A 295 -51.10 23.81 -57.74
CA LEU A 295 -50.27 22.59 -57.71
C LEU A 295 -51.10 21.39 -57.21
N PRO A 296 -50.75 20.15 -57.60
CA PRO A 296 -51.29 18.94 -56.97
C PRO A 296 -51.08 18.94 -55.45
N SER A 297 -52.01 18.34 -54.69
CA SER A 297 -51.95 18.27 -53.22
C SER A 297 -50.64 17.68 -52.69
N ALA A 298 -50.15 16.59 -53.29
CA ALA A 298 -48.85 16.01 -52.98
C ALA A 298 -47.69 17.00 -53.20
N GLY A 299 -47.79 17.89 -54.19
CA GLY A 299 -46.82 18.95 -54.45
C GLY A 299 -46.84 20.06 -53.40
N ARG A 300 -48.02 20.41 -52.88
CA ARG A 300 -48.18 21.35 -51.76
C ARG A 300 -47.67 20.75 -50.46
N HIS A 301 -48.10 19.53 -50.12
CA HIS A 301 -47.66 18.82 -48.91
C HIS A 301 -46.14 18.64 -48.86
N ARG A 302 -45.50 18.33 -49.99
CA ARG A 302 -44.04 18.28 -50.11
C ARG A 302 -43.37 19.60 -49.73
N LEU A 303 -43.90 20.75 -50.17
CA LEU A 303 -43.38 22.07 -49.82
C LEU A 303 -43.59 22.40 -48.33
N THR A 304 -44.76 22.05 -47.77
CA THR A 304 -45.03 22.17 -46.33
C THR A 304 -44.03 21.35 -45.52
N ARG A 305 -43.83 20.07 -45.85
CA ARG A 305 -42.87 19.18 -45.16
C ARG A 305 -41.43 19.72 -45.25
N MET A 306 -40.99 20.15 -46.43
CA MET A 306 -39.68 20.78 -46.63
C MET A 306 -39.49 22.05 -45.77
N ARG A 307 -40.54 22.88 -45.63
CA ARG A 307 -40.51 24.05 -44.74
C ARG A 307 -40.38 23.63 -43.27
N VAL A 308 -41.16 22.64 -42.83
CA VAL A 308 -41.14 22.14 -41.45
C VAL A 308 -39.78 21.54 -41.09
N ASP A 309 -39.19 20.68 -41.94
CA ASP A 309 -37.88 20.07 -41.66
C ASP A 309 -36.74 21.10 -41.65
N LEU A 310 -36.78 22.13 -42.52
CA LEU A 310 -35.83 23.25 -42.46
C LEU A 310 -35.96 24.04 -41.15
N VAL A 311 -37.19 24.36 -40.72
CA VAL A 311 -37.42 25.10 -39.47
C VAL A 311 -37.05 24.26 -38.24
N ARG A 312 -37.36 22.95 -38.22
CA ARG A 312 -36.89 21.98 -37.19
C ARG A 312 -35.37 22.02 -37.03
N SER A 313 -34.65 22.08 -38.14
CA SER A 313 -33.18 22.17 -38.12
C SER A 313 -32.67 23.56 -37.71
N GLN A 314 -33.35 24.63 -38.13
CA GLN A 314 -33.02 26.01 -37.75
C GLN A 314 -33.27 26.28 -36.27
N GLU A 315 -34.40 25.87 -35.70
CA GLU A 315 -34.72 26.08 -34.29
C GLU A 315 -33.71 25.38 -33.36
N ARG A 316 -33.29 24.16 -33.68
CA ARG A 316 -32.21 23.48 -32.95
C ARG A 316 -30.90 24.27 -32.95
N THR A 317 -30.54 24.83 -34.11
CA THR A 317 -29.35 25.68 -34.24
C THR A 317 -29.53 26.98 -33.45
N ILE A 318 -30.72 27.60 -33.47
CA ILE A 318 -31.03 28.80 -32.68
C ILE A 318 -30.94 28.54 -31.18
N ARG A 319 -31.50 27.43 -30.68
CA ARG A 319 -31.41 27.01 -29.27
C ARG A 319 -29.96 26.73 -28.87
N GLN A 320 -29.12 26.22 -29.77
CA GLN A 320 -27.67 26.09 -29.55
C GLN A 320 -26.97 27.45 -29.47
N PHE A 321 -27.28 28.41 -30.35
CA PHE A 321 -26.75 29.80 -30.27
C PHE A 321 -27.24 30.58 -29.03
N GLU A 322 -28.32 30.13 -28.37
CA GLU A 322 -28.88 30.72 -27.15
C GLU A 322 -28.43 30.01 -25.86
N ALA A 323 -27.77 28.86 -25.96
CA ALA A 323 -27.25 28.11 -24.82
C ALA A 323 -26.03 28.80 -24.18
N PHE A 324 -25.74 28.48 -22.91
CA PHE A 324 -24.48 28.84 -22.28
C PHE A 324 -23.46 27.71 -22.47
N PRO A 325 -22.20 27.98 -22.85
CA PRO A 325 -21.59 29.31 -23.06
C PRO A 325 -21.68 29.88 -24.49
N GLU A 326 -22.32 29.17 -25.41
CA GLU A 326 -22.42 29.51 -26.84
C GLU A 326 -22.88 30.96 -27.10
N PHE A 327 -23.87 31.46 -26.35
CA PHE A 327 -24.39 32.83 -26.51
C PHE A 327 -23.33 33.92 -26.22
N ILE A 328 -22.33 33.62 -25.40
CA ILE A 328 -21.21 34.51 -25.07
C ILE A 328 -20.09 34.34 -26.10
N LEU A 329 -19.79 33.09 -26.48
CA LEU A 329 -18.65 32.74 -27.31
C LEU A 329 -18.90 33.01 -28.81
N ALA A 330 -20.11 32.78 -29.32
CA ALA A 330 -20.41 32.94 -30.73
C ALA A 330 -20.18 34.38 -31.25
N PRO A 331 -20.62 35.45 -30.54
CA PRO A 331 -20.28 36.83 -30.93
C PRO A 331 -18.77 37.12 -30.89
N LEU A 332 -18.04 36.58 -29.90
CA LEU A 332 -16.58 36.74 -29.78
C LEU A 332 -15.82 36.01 -30.89
N MET A 333 -16.38 34.92 -31.41
CA MET A 333 -15.87 34.16 -32.57
C MET A 333 -16.35 34.73 -33.92
N GLY A 334 -17.13 35.82 -33.94
CA GLY A 334 -17.68 36.43 -35.15
C GLY A 334 -18.82 35.64 -35.82
N LEU A 335 -19.38 34.62 -35.14
CA LEU A 335 -20.40 33.73 -35.68
C LEU A 335 -21.80 34.35 -35.55
N LYS A 336 -22.49 34.54 -36.68
CA LYS A 336 -23.86 35.11 -36.70
C LYS A 336 -24.92 34.02 -36.49
N LYS A 337 -25.76 34.18 -35.47
CA LYS A 337 -27.01 33.42 -35.26
C LYS A 337 -27.90 33.47 -36.52
N PRO A 338 -28.48 32.34 -36.99
CA PRO A 338 -29.42 32.33 -38.11
C PRO A 338 -30.71 33.12 -37.86
N ASP A 339 -31.20 33.84 -38.87
CA ASP A 339 -32.44 34.62 -38.79
C ASP A 339 -33.67 33.69 -38.90
N ALA A 340 -34.47 33.61 -37.81
CA ALA A 340 -35.61 32.69 -37.70
C ALA A 340 -36.66 32.87 -38.81
N LEU A 341 -37.02 31.77 -39.47
CA LEU A 341 -38.08 31.74 -40.49
C LEU A 341 -39.48 31.70 -39.84
N PRO A 342 -40.48 32.43 -40.38
CA PRO A 342 -41.84 32.38 -39.87
C PRO A 342 -42.53 31.05 -40.22
N LEU A 343 -42.91 30.29 -39.19
CA LEU A 343 -43.70 29.06 -39.33
C LEU A 343 -45.17 29.29 -38.90
N PRO A 344 -46.15 29.07 -39.80
CA PRO A 344 -47.58 29.20 -39.49
C PRO A 344 -48.06 28.22 -38.41
N GLU A 345 -49.13 28.57 -37.70
CA GLU A 345 -49.64 27.77 -36.58
C GLU A 345 -50.06 26.35 -36.99
N ALA A 346 -50.63 26.18 -38.18
CA ALA A 346 -50.97 24.87 -38.74
C ALA A 346 -49.74 23.96 -38.94
N ASP A 347 -48.59 24.54 -39.34
CA ASP A 347 -47.33 23.82 -39.51
C ASP A 347 -46.63 23.55 -38.15
N ARG A 348 -46.85 24.39 -37.13
CA ARG A 348 -46.23 24.23 -35.80
C ARG A 348 -46.64 22.93 -35.10
N ALA A 349 -47.88 22.46 -35.29
CA ALA A 349 -48.31 21.17 -34.77
C ALA A 349 -47.49 20.01 -35.38
N MET A 350 -47.17 20.10 -36.68
CA MET A 350 -46.31 19.13 -37.37
C MET A 350 -44.86 19.20 -36.86
N LEU A 351 -44.34 20.40 -36.60
CA LEU A 351 -43.03 20.59 -35.98
C LEU A 351 -42.95 19.95 -34.58
N GLY A 352 -43.95 20.17 -33.72
CA GLY A 352 -43.98 19.62 -32.36
C GLY A 352 -43.92 18.10 -32.32
N ALA A 353 -44.75 17.42 -33.11
CA ALA A 353 -44.73 15.96 -33.23
C ALA A 353 -43.37 15.41 -33.74
N LEU A 354 -42.64 16.19 -34.54
CA LEU A 354 -41.30 15.86 -35.00
C LEU A 354 -40.19 16.23 -33.99
N GLU A 355 -40.48 17.04 -32.97
CA GLU A 355 -39.55 17.27 -31.87
C GLU A 355 -39.60 16.11 -30.85
N GLU A 356 -40.80 15.58 -30.58
CA GLU A 356 -41.01 14.41 -29.72
C GLU A 356 -40.34 13.12 -30.24
N GLU A 357 -40.14 13.00 -31.56
CA GLU A 357 -39.43 11.90 -32.22
C GLU A 357 -37.91 11.87 -31.91
N TYR A 358 -37.34 12.94 -31.33
CA TYR A 358 -35.89 13.07 -31.19
C TYR A 358 -35.31 12.33 -29.98
N VAL A 359 -34.46 11.33 -30.26
CA VAL A 359 -33.70 10.59 -29.24
C VAL A 359 -32.24 11.06 -29.17
N GLU A 360 -31.81 11.43 -27.97
CA GLU A 360 -30.45 11.87 -27.65
C GLU A 360 -29.42 10.72 -27.71
N THR A 361 -28.15 11.09 -27.85
CA THR A 361 -27.04 10.12 -27.95
C THR A 361 -26.59 9.62 -26.58
N GLU A 362 -27.34 8.71 -25.96
CA GLU A 362 -26.84 7.98 -24.78
C GLU A 362 -25.84 6.87 -25.22
N ILE A 363 -24.69 6.74 -24.55
CA ILE A 363 -23.74 5.64 -24.81
C ILE A 363 -24.35 4.29 -24.38
N PHE A 364 -25.00 4.28 -23.22
CA PHE A 364 -25.58 3.09 -22.62
C PHE A 364 -27.09 3.25 -22.53
N ARG A 365 -27.86 2.27 -23.05
CA ARG A 365 -29.33 2.32 -23.12
C ARG A 365 -29.98 1.09 -22.50
N GLY A 366 -31.16 1.30 -21.92
CA GLY A 366 -31.91 0.24 -21.24
C GLY A 366 -31.04 -0.50 -20.22
N ARG A 367 -30.96 -1.83 -20.33
CA ARG A 367 -30.18 -2.68 -19.40
C ARG A 367 -28.67 -2.38 -19.38
N SER A 368 -28.07 -1.80 -20.43
CA SER A 368 -26.63 -1.50 -20.39
C SER A 368 -26.28 -0.26 -19.55
N LYS A 369 -27.26 0.56 -19.11
CA LYS A 369 -27.01 1.66 -18.16
C LYS A 369 -26.42 1.19 -16.82
N MET A 370 -26.76 -0.02 -16.37
CA MET A 370 -26.14 -0.64 -15.19
C MET A 370 -24.64 -0.89 -15.37
N PHE A 371 -24.21 -1.25 -16.59
CA PHE A 371 -22.80 -1.43 -16.93
C PHE A 371 -22.06 -0.09 -17.02
N GLY A 372 -22.70 0.95 -17.58
CA GLY A 372 -22.18 2.33 -17.56
C GLY A 372 -21.95 2.87 -16.15
N TRP A 373 -22.93 2.71 -15.24
CA TRP A 373 -22.75 3.02 -13.82
C TRP A 373 -21.65 2.19 -13.16
N GLY A 374 -21.52 0.90 -13.52
CA GLY A 374 -20.43 0.05 -13.06
C GLY A 374 -19.04 0.55 -13.48
N LEU A 375 -18.90 1.04 -14.72
CA LEU A 375 -17.66 1.64 -15.21
C LEU A 375 -17.32 2.97 -14.51
N ILE A 376 -18.31 3.82 -14.24
CA ILE A 376 -18.11 5.06 -13.47
C ILE A 376 -17.69 4.75 -12.03
N GLY A 377 -18.39 3.81 -11.37
CA GLY A 377 -18.03 3.35 -10.02
C GLY A 377 -16.62 2.75 -9.95
N PHE A 378 -16.26 1.90 -10.91
CA PHE A 378 -14.91 1.36 -11.04
C PHE A 378 -13.87 2.48 -11.28
N GLY A 379 -14.17 3.46 -12.13
CA GLY A 379 -13.31 4.61 -12.38
C GLY A 379 -13.05 5.45 -11.11
N LEU A 380 -14.08 5.70 -10.31
CA LEU A 380 -13.96 6.42 -9.03
C LEU A 380 -13.18 5.60 -7.99
N LEU A 381 -13.42 4.30 -7.87
CA LEU A 381 -12.67 3.41 -6.97
C LEU A 381 -11.20 3.29 -7.37
N ALA A 382 -10.91 3.15 -8.67
CA ALA A 382 -9.55 3.16 -9.21
C ALA A 382 -8.86 4.52 -8.97
N GLY A 383 -9.60 5.62 -9.14
CA GLY A 383 -9.13 6.97 -8.83
C GLY A 383 -8.76 7.16 -7.36
N PHE A 384 -9.60 6.66 -6.44
CA PHE A 384 -9.33 6.69 -5.01
C PHE A 384 -8.12 5.80 -4.64
N GLY A 385 -8.07 4.57 -5.12
CA GLY A 385 -6.96 3.64 -4.86
C GLY A 385 -5.62 4.15 -5.38
N THR A 386 -5.59 4.73 -6.58
CA THR A 386 -4.37 5.36 -7.15
C THR A 386 -4.03 6.69 -6.48
N THR A 387 -5.00 7.43 -5.93
CA THR A 387 -4.75 8.57 -5.04
C THR A 387 -4.05 8.11 -3.77
N TRP A 388 -4.59 7.09 -3.10
CA TRP A 388 -4.01 6.54 -1.87
C TRP A 388 -2.60 5.99 -2.08
N LEU A 389 -2.35 5.23 -3.15
CA LEU A 389 -1.02 4.76 -3.53
C LEU A 389 -0.05 5.93 -3.78
N GLY A 390 -0.50 6.98 -4.49
CA GLY A 390 0.30 8.17 -4.74
C GLY A 390 0.66 8.90 -3.45
N VAL A 391 -0.34 9.23 -2.63
CA VAL A 391 -0.18 9.88 -1.32
C VAL A 391 0.72 9.05 -0.40
N ARG A 392 0.67 7.71 -0.43
CA ARG A 392 1.57 6.85 0.35
C ARG A 392 3.04 7.00 -0.06
N GLN A 393 3.35 7.03 -1.37
CA GLN A 393 4.72 7.28 -1.85
C GLN A 393 5.20 8.71 -1.51
N ILE A 394 4.28 9.67 -1.60
CA ILE A 394 4.53 11.09 -1.33
C ILE A 394 4.74 11.38 0.17
N LYS A 395 3.98 10.72 1.06
CA LYS A 395 4.17 10.81 2.52
C LYS A 395 5.59 10.40 2.91
N PHE A 396 6.10 9.30 2.34
CA PHE A 396 7.49 8.91 2.58
C PHE A 396 8.50 9.95 2.07
N LYS A 397 8.32 10.47 0.85
CA LYS A 397 9.19 11.54 0.34
C LYS A 397 9.17 12.79 1.23
N ARG A 398 8.00 13.19 1.75
CA ARG A 398 7.86 14.37 2.60
C ARG A 398 8.34 14.13 4.03
N CYS A 399 8.41 12.87 4.46
CA CYS A 399 9.17 12.47 5.65
C CYS A 399 10.67 12.80 5.49
N ILE A 400 11.26 12.61 4.30
CA ILE A 400 12.63 13.06 4.01
C ILE A 400 12.71 14.59 4.05
N GLU A 401 11.84 15.28 3.32
CA GLU A 401 11.88 16.76 3.19
C GLU A 401 11.62 17.52 4.51
N ASN A 402 11.10 16.87 5.54
CA ASN A 402 10.73 17.46 6.83
C ASN A 402 11.54 16.90 8.03
N LEU A 403 12.52 16.02 7.82
CA LEU A 403 13.33 15.39 8.88
C LEU A 403 14.79 15.84 8.75
N PRO A 404 15.35 16.59 9.72
CA PRO A 404 16.76 17.01 9.65
C PRO A 404 17.70 15.79 9.76
N THR A 405 18.82 15.83 9.05
CA THR A 405 19.87 14.81 9.16
C THR A 405 20.57 14.91 10.51
N SER A 406 20.52 13.86 11.31
CA SER A 406 21.29 13.73 12.54
C SER A 406 22.74 13.32 12.25
N LYS A 407 23.68 13.92 12.98
CA LYS A 407 25.07 13.44 13.11
C LYS A 407 25.07 12.07 13.79
N ALA A 408 25.95 11.15 13.42
CA ALA A 408 25.93 9.77 13.94
C ALA A 408 26.02 9.71 15.48
N SER A 409 26.84 10.57 16.11
CA SER A 409 26.94 10.68 17.58
C SER A 409 25.81 11.48 18.25
N GLY A 410 24.99 12.20 17.46
CA GLY A 410 23.88 13.04 17.92
C GLY A 410 22.50 12.49 17.57
N VAL A 411 22.40 11.20 17.24
CA VAL A 411 21.12 10.52 17.03
C VAL A 411 20.38 10.40 18.36
N VAL A 412 19.09 10.74 18.36
CA VAL A 412 18.22 10.72 19.55
C VAL A 412 17.09 9.70 19.35
N TYR A 413 16.60 9.09 20.43
CA TYR A 413 15.51 8.10 20.40
C TYR A 413 14.29 8.56 19.57
N GLY A 414 13.81 7.67 18.71
CA GLY A 414 12.71 7.92 17.77
C GLY A 414 13.16 7.95 16.30
N LEU A 415 12.34 8.49 15.40
CA LEU A 415 12.66 8.59 13.97
C LEU A 415 13.82 9.57 13.74
N ALA A 416 14.89 9.10 13.08
CA ALA A 416 16.08 9.86 12.72
C ALA A 416 16.53 9.56 11.28
N GLU A 417 17.25 10.50 10.67
CA GLU A 417 17.96 10.34 9.39
C GLU A 417 19.47 10.40 9.63
N VAL A 418 20.25 9.49 9.05
CA VAL A 418 21.72 9.45 9.16
C VAL A 418 22.36 9.29 7.77
N LYS A 419 23.51 9.95 7.58
CA LYS A 419 24.34 9.89 6.37
C LYS A 419 25.80 9.62 6.75
N GLY A 420 26.41 8.58 6.19
CA GLY A 420 27.77 8.16 6.52
C GLY A 420 28.18 6.87 5.82
N LYS A 421 29.42 6.42 5.97
CA LYS A 421 29.96 5.25 5.26
C LYS A 421 29.63 3.94 5.96
N ALA A 422 29.36 2.90 5.18
CA ALA A 422 29.22 1.54 5.71
C ALA A 422 30.59 0.94 6.09
N VAL A 423 30.82 0.70 7.37
CA VAL A 423 32.04 0.09 7.90
C VAL A 423 31.73 -1.14 8.77
N ASP A 424 32.74 -2.00 8.94
CA ASP A 424 32.63 -3.25 9.69
C ASP A 424 32.40 -2.98 11.19
N MET A 425 31.70 -3.90 11.87
CA MET A 425 31.66 -3.88 13.33
C MET A 425 32.92 -4.52 13.89
N GLU A 426 33.33 -4.13 15.10
CA GLU A 426 34.48 -4.75 15.76
C GLU A 426 34.23 -6.26 15.95
N GLY A 427 35.17 -7.09 15.47
CA GLY A 427 35.02 -8.55 15.43
C GLY A 427 34.12 -9.14 14.33
N SER A 428 33.54 -8.34 13.42
CA SER A 428 32.64 -8.84 12.36
C SER A 428 33.02 -8.32 10.96
N GLU A 429 33.60 -9.19 10.13
CA GLU A 429 33.88 -8.86 8.71
C GLU A 429 32.61 -8.88 7.85
N ALA A 430 32.53 -7.96 6.87
CA ALA A 430 31.51 -8.00 5.82
C ALA A 430 31.53 -9.32 5.01
N ALA A 431 30.39 -10.01 4.95
CA ALA A 431 30.21 -11.19 4.11
C ALA A 431 30.44 -10.90 2.61
N ARG A 432 30.67 -11.93 1.80
CA ARG A 432 30.95 -11.76 0.36
C ARG A 432 29.75 -12.07 -0.54
N GLY A 433 29.51 -11.19 -1.51
CA GLY A 433 28.43 -11.34 -2.49
C GLY A 433 28.61 -12.61 -3.36
N PRO A 434 27.58 -13.46 -3.57
CA PRO A 434 27.73 -14.76 -4.24
C PRO A 434 28.18 -14.70 -5.70
N LEU A 435 28.01 -13.55 -6.38
CA LEU A 435 28.35 -13.37 -7.80
C LEU A 435 29.48 -12.36 -8.02
N SER A 436 29.61 -11.39 -7.11
CA SER A 436 30.64 -10.33 -7.17
C SER A 436 31.86 -10.58 -6.29
N PHE A 437 31.79 -11.54 -5.36
CA PHE A 437 32.79 -11.86 -4.33
C PHE A 437 33.28 -10.66 -3.50
N SER A 438 32.55 -9.55 -3.56
CA SER A 438 32.87 -8.27 -2.92
C SER A 438 32.34 -8.24 -1.48
N PRO A 439 33.03 -7.60 -0.52
CA PRO A 439 32.54 -7.43 0.85
C PRO A 439 31.28 -6.56 0.88
N CYS A 440 30.20 -7.07 1.48
CA CYS A 440 28.87 -6.46 1.48
C CYS A 440 28.04 -6.84 2.71
N TYR A 441 27.42 -5.83 3.34
CA TYR A 441 26.48 -6.01 4.46
C TYR A 441 25.07 -6.38 4.00
N TYR A 442 24.75 -6.07 2.76
CA TYR A 442 23.52 -6.53 2.09
C TYR A 442 23.84 -7.10 0.73
N TYR A 443 23.24 -8.24 0.42
CA TYR A 443 23.01 -8.65 -0.97
C TYR A 443 21.65 -9.32 -1.12
N ARG A 444 21.04 -9.14 -2.29
CA ARG A 444 19.99 -10.01 -2.81
C ARG A 444 20.48 -10.70 -4.08
N TYR A 445 20.53 -12.02 -4.05
CA TYR A 445 21.00 -12.88 -5.12
C TYR A 445 19.85 -13.73 -5.66
N VAL A 446 19.44 -13.46 -6.90
CA VAL A 446 18.30 -14.11 -7.56
C VAL A 446 18.76 -14.92 -8.75
N VAL A 447 18.40 -16.21 -8.77
CA VAL A 447 18.63 -17.11 -9.89
C VAL A 447 17.31 -17.38 -10.61
N LYS A 448 17.30 -17.14 -11.92
CA LYS A 448 16.12 -17.32 -12.78
C LYS A 448 16.43 -18.31 -13.89
N GLU A 449 15.54 -19.27 -14.09
CA GLU A 449 15.57 -20.19 -15.22
C GLU A 449 14.57 -19.73 -16.30
N LYS A 450 15.00 -19.73 -17.57
CA LYS A 450 14.14 -19.58 -18.74
C LYS A 450 13.44 -20.91 -19.02
N VAL A 451 12.16 -21.00 -18.66
CA VAL A 451 11.33 -22.22 -18.77
C VAL A 451 10.30 -22.05 -19.89
N GLY A 452 10.28 -23.00 -20.83
CA GLY A 452 9.35 -23.06 -21.96
C GLY A 452 10.03 -23.02 -23.33
N SER A 453 9.28 -23.34 -24.39
CA SER A 453 9.68 -23.13 -25.79
C SER A 453 9.85 -21.63 -26.07
N ASP A 454 10.78 -21.24 -26.94
CA ASP A 454 11.29 -19.86 -27.06
C ASP A 454 10.24 -18.74 -27.15
N LYS A 455 9.10 -18.94 -27.81
CA LYS A 455 8.00 -17.94 -27.85
C LYS A 455 7.20 -17.80 -26.56
N ASN A 456 7.11 -18.85 -25.76
CA ASN A 456 6.36 -18.91 -24.50
C ASN A 456 7.31 -19.00 -23.28
N ALA A 457 8.60 -18.76 -23.49
CA ALA A 457 9.64 -18.94 -22.49
C ALA A 457 9.58 -17.83 -21.43
N LYS A 458 9.24 -18.20 -20.20
CA LYS A 458 9.16 -17.29 -19.05
C LYS A 458 10.34 -17.49 -18.10
N TRP A 459 10.83 -16.41 -17.51
CA TRP A 459 11.81 -16.47 -16.44
C TRP A 459 11.10 -16.84 -15.12
N VAL A 460 11.46 -17.99 -14.56
CA VAL A 460 10.96 -18.50 -13.28
C VAL A 460 12.09 -18.38 -12.26
N VAL A 461 11.82 -17.76 -11.11
CA VAL A 461 12.77 -17.72 -10.00
C VAL A 461 12.96 -19.15 -9.47
N ARG A 462 14.21 -19.55 -9.26
CA ARG A 462 14.59 -20.83 -8.63
C ARG A 462 15.18 -20.65 -7.25
N GLU A 463 15.82 -19.50 -7.02
CA GLU A 463 16.52 -19.15 -5.79
C GLU A 463 16.48 -17.62 -5.65
N ASP A 464 16.25 -17.11 -4.44
CA ASP A 464 16.15 -15.69 -4.11
C ASP A 464 16.69 -15.48 -2.68
N ILE A 465 18.01 -15.54 -2.54
CA ILE A 465 18.72 -15.45 -1.27
C ILE A 465 18.93 -13.97 -0.94
N THR A 466 18.62 -13.56 0.28
CA THR A 466 18.92 -12.21 0.79
C THR A 466 19.72 -12.30 2.08
N LEU A 467 20.85 -11.58 2.16
CA LEU A 467 21.61 -11.35 3.38
C LEU A 467 21.32 -9.94 3.90
N ASN A 468 21.05 -9.84 5.21
CA ASN A 468 20.94 -8.60 5.97
C ASN A 468 21.91 -8.69 7.16
N GLN A 469 23.15 -8.21 7.02
CA GLN A 469 24.16 -8.18 8.09
C GLN A 469 24.17 -6.79 8.74
N THR A 470 24.16 -6.74 10.08
CA THR A 470 24.33 -5.51 10.87
C THR A 470 25.71 -4.88 10.62
N PHE A 471 25.77 -3.55 10.50
CA PHE A 471 27.01 -2.81 10.20
C PHE A 471 27.03 -1.43 10.88
N LEU A 472 28.16 -0.74 10.86
CA LEU A 472 28.27 0.64 11.38
C LEU A 472 28.13 1.66 10.24
N CYS A 473 27.40 2.74 10.50
CA CYS A 473 27.43 3.95 9.69
C CYS A 473 28.36 4.96 10.33
N GLU A 474 29.48 5.25 9.67
CA GLU A 474 30.54 6.17 10.13
C GLU A 474 30.37 7.55 9.49
N ASP A 475 30.32 8.60 10.31
CA ASP A 475 30.45 9.98 9.84
C ASP A 475 31.64 10.69 10.53
N HIS A 476 31.80 11.99 10.26
CA HIS A 476 32.86 12.81 10.83
C HIS A 476 32.74 13.09 12.35
N THR A 477 31.70 12.58 13.01
CA THR A 477 31.40 12.78 14.44
C THR A 477 31.43 11.49 15.26
N GLY A 478 31.25 10.33 14.62
CA GLY A 478 31.25 9.02 15.26
C GLY A 478 30.63 7.93 14.39
N THR A 479 30.20 6.85 15.04
CA THR A 479 29.52 5.72 14.40
C THR A 479 28.16 5.45 15.03
N ILE A 480 27.21 4.95 14.24
CA ILE A 480 25.96 4.36 14.75
C ILE A 480 25.72 2.98 14.13
N ARG A 481 25.24 2.03 14.93
CA ARG A 481 24.89 0.69 14.46
C ARG A 481 23.61 0.74 13.61
N ILE A 482 23.66 0.23 12.39
CA ILE A 482 22.48 -0.01 11.54
C ILE A 482 22.19 -1.51 11.55
N ASP A 483 20.99 -1.87 11.99
CA ASP A 483 20.40 -3.20 11.81
C ASP A 483 19.48 -3.16 10.58
N PRO A 484 19.87 -3.72 9.42
CA PRO A 484 19.05 -3.64 8.21
C PRO A 484 17.80 -4.56 8.22
N MET A 485 17.53 -5.33 9.28
CA MET A 485 16.33 -6.17 9.32
C MET A 485 15.04 -5.34 9.25
N GLY A 486 14.16 -5.70 8.30
CA GLY A 486 12.90 -5.00 8.06
C GLY A 486 12.98 -3.71 7.22
N ALA A 487 14.15 -3.34 6.69
CA ALA A 487 14.32 -2.15 5.84
C ALA A 487 13.88 -2.33 4.37
N ASP A 488 13.40 -1.24 3.75
CA ASP A 488 13.27 -1.09 2.29
C ASP A 488 14.67 -0.86 1.67
N LEU A 489 15.44 -1.95 1.55
CA LEU A 489 16.85 -1.96 1.16
C LEU A 489 17.07 -1.62 -0.32
N MET A 490 17.69 -0.48 -0.59
CA MET A 490 17.92 0.02 -1.95
C MET A 490 19.41 0.05 -2.30
N ALA A 491 19.86 -1.01 -2.96
CA ALA A 491 21.22 -1.21 -3.43
C ALA A 491 21.45 -0.72 -4.89
N LYS A 492 22.57 -0.01 -5.10
CA LYS A 492 23.00 0.66 -6.34
C LYS A 492 23.94 -0.19 -7.18
N HIS A 493 24.72 -1.07 -6.55
CA HIS A 493 25.50 -2.08 -7.25
C HIS A 493 24.55 -3.18 -7.70
N THR A 494 24.42 -3.38 -9.01
CA THR A 494 23.69 -4.50 -9.60
C THR A 494 24.59 -5.21 -10.61
N LEU A 495 24.85 -6.50 -10.38
CA LEU A 495 25.58 -7.37 -11.29
C LEU A 495 24.61 -8.41 -11.86
N SER A 496 24.73 -8.76 -13.14
CA SER A 496 23.96 -9.87 -13.73
C SER A 496 24.77 -10.63 -14.76
N ARG A 497 24.64 -11.96 -14.73
CA ARG A 497 25.33 -12.93 -15.58
C ARG A 497 24.30 -13.88 -16.17
N ARG A 498 24.45 -14.28 -17.44
CA ARG A 498 23.54 -15.22 -18.11
C ARG A 498 24.32 -16.38 -18.71
N GLU A 499 23.83 -17.59 -18.49
CA GLU A 499 24.48 -18.83 -18.92
C GLU A 499 23.42 -19.82 -19.45
N GLY A 500 23.28 -19.88 -20.78
CA GLY A 500 22.28 -20.71 -21.44
C GLY A 500 20.85 -20.36 -21.02
N ARG A 501 20.20 -21.25 -20.25
CA ARG A 501 18.85 -21.02 -19.70
C ARG A 501 18.84 -20.19 -18.42
N TRP A 502 19.98 -19.93 -17.80
CA TRP A 502 20.08 -19.34 -16.46
C TRP A 502 20.41 -17.85 -16.52
N SER A 503 19.84 -17.08 -15.60
CA SER A 503 20.13 -15.66 -15.40
C SER A 503 20.30 -15.41 -13.90
N TYR A 504 21.54 -15.12 -13.51
CA TYR A 504 21.94 -14.75 -12.16
C TYR A 504 21.90 -13.23 -12.03
N SER A 505 21.46 -12.71 -10.89
CA SER A 505 21.55 -11.28 -10.57
C SER A 505 21.81 -11.06 -9.09
N GLU A 506 22.86 -10.31 -8.76
CA GLU A 506 23.19 -9.85 -7.41
C GLU A 506 22.93 -8.34 -7.34
N THR A 507 22.31 -7.87 -6.25
CA THR A 507 22.18 -6.45 -5.94
C THR A 507 22.70 -6.22 -4.51
N SER A 508 23.72 -5.38 -4.31
CA SER A 508 24.47 -5.33 -3.01
C SER A 508 24.80 -3.91 -2.49
N ILE A 509 24.93 -3.80 -1.16
CA ILE A 509 25.51 -2.65 -0.44
C ILE A 509 26.85 -3.11 0.14
N ARG A 510 27.93 -2.38 -0.17
CA ARG A 510 29.32 -2.81 0.00
C ARG A 510 30.04 -2.04 1.10
N ARG A 511 31.12 -2.63 1.63
CA ARG A 511 32.04 -1.94 2.55
C ARG A 511 32.59 -0.67 1.88
N GLY A 512 32.47 0.46 2.58
CA GLY A 512 32.87 1.78 2.10
C GLY A 512 31.86 2.48 1.17
N ASP A 513 30.67 1.93 0.94
CA ASP A 513 29.58 2.69 0.29
C ASP A 513 29.12 3.85 1.19
N GLU A 514 28.84 5.01 0.59
CA GLU A 514 28.10 6.10 1.25
C GLU A 514 26.64 5.66 1.45
N ILE A 515 26.19 5.64 2.70
CA ILE A 515 24.85 5.21 3.12
C ILE A 515 23.99 6.42 3.46
N TYR A 516 22.74 6.30 3.04
CA TYR A 516 21.60 7.08 3.47
C TYR A 516 20.64 6.14 4.20
N ALA A 517 20.27 6.48 5.44
CA ALA A 517 19.30 5.71 6.20
C ALA A 517 18.30 6.62 6.93
N ILE A 518 17.03 6.23 6.90
CA ILE A 518 15.98 6.73 7.81
C ILE A 518 15.44 5.53 8.54
N GLY A 519 15.37 5.60 9.88
CA GLY A 519 14.84 4.53 10.72
C GLY A 519 14.46 5.03 12.11
N GLN A 520 14.01 4.10 12.95
CA GLN A 520 13.82 4.40 14.37
C GLN A 520 15.12 4.10 15.11
N ALA A 521 15.70 5.13 15.71
CA ALA A 521 16.71 5.00 16.73
C ALA A 521 16.07 4.45 18.01
N ALA A 522 16.59 3.34 18.51
CA ALA A 522 16.14 2.70 19.73
C ALA A 522 17.33 2.18 20.54
N VAL A 523 17.13 1.88 21.82
CA VAL A 523 18.16 1.28 22.67
C VAL A 523 18.53 -0.08 22.11
N ASP A 524 19.83 -0.33 21.99
CA ASP A 524 20.40 -1.57 21.47
C ASP A 524 20.20 -2.72 22.48
N PRO A 525 19.45 -3.79 22.13
CA PRO A 525 19.19 -4.91 23.05
C PRO A 525 20.41 -5.78 23.34
N LEU A 526 21.58 -5.50 22.74
CA LEU A 526 22.84 -6.20 23.02
C LEU A 526 23.77 -5.42 23.98
N THR A 527 23.56 -4.11 24.15
CA THR A 527 24.42 -3.25 24.99
C THR A 527 23.65 -2.49 26.07
N GLU A 528 22.33 -2.36 25.92
CA GLU A 528 21.38 -1.58 26.73
C GLU A 528 21.73 -0.09 26.94
N THR A 529 22.79 0.39 26.31
CA THR A 529 23.45 1.67 26.59
C THR A 529 23.72 2.51 25.35
N THR A 530 23.79 1.89 24.16
CA THR A 530 23.92 2.59 22.88
C THR A 530 22.59 2.64 22.12
N LEU A 531 22.47 3.57 21.18
CA LEU A 531 21.37 3.59 20.22
C LEU A 531 21.77 2.87 18.93
N TYR A 532 20.85 2.11 18.35
CA TYR A 532 20.95 1.56 17.00
C TYR A 532 19.81 2.09 16.13
N LEU A 533 20.08 2.28 14.83
CA LEU A 533 19.08 2.64 13.84
C LEU A 533 18.50 1.36 13.23
N GLY A 534 17.21 1.12 13.44
CA GLY A 534 16.55 -0.10 13.03
C GLY A 534 15.02 0.02 12.92
N LYS A 535 14.36 -1.13 13.03
CA LYS A 535 12.90 -1.22 13.15
C LYS A 535 12.51 -2.12 14.34
N PRO A 536 12.49 -1.59 15.58
CA PRO A 536 12.08 -2.37 16.76
C PRO A 536 10.59 -2.74 16.67
N GLY A 537 10.29 -4.03 16.74
CA GLY A 537 8.93 -4.57 16.70
C GLY A 537 8.10 -4.07 15.50
N GLU A 538 6.80 -3.87 15.71
CA GLU A 538 5.87 -3.39 14.69
C GLU A 538 5.88 -1.87 14.48
N SER A 539 7.08 -1.26 14.50
CA SER A 539 7.21 0.18 14.27
C SER A 539 6.52 0.62 12.96
N GLN A 540 5.61 1.58 13.07
CA GLN A 540 4.88 2.16 11.94
C GLN A 540 5.72 3.16 11.12
N PHE A 541 6.91 3.50 11.61
CA PHE A 541 7.83 4.39 10.91
C PHE A 541 8.45 3.70 9.68
N PRO A 542 8.72 4.45 8.59
CA PRO A 542 9.37 3.89 7.42
C PRO A 542 10.85 3.66 7.71
N PHE A 543 11.32 2.42 7.56
CA PHE A 543 12.74 2.08 7.67
C PHE A 543 13.34 1.82 6.28
N ILE A 544 14.35 2.61 5.90
CA ILE A 544 15.06 2.54 4.61
C ILE A 544 16.56 2.59 4.88
N VAL A 545 17.32 1.71 4.22
CA VAL A 545 18.78 1.71 4.20
C VAL A 545 19.24 1.62 2.74
N SER A 546 20.12 2.51 2.30
CA SER A 546 20.44 2.65 0.88
C SER A 546 21.82 3.24 0.60
N ASN A 547 22.48 2.81 -0.49
CA ASN A 547 23.66 3.46 -1.08
C ASN A 547 23.31 4.32 -2.33
N PHE A 548 22.03 4.70 -2.47
CA PHE A 548 21.63 5.84 -3.29
C PHE A 548 21.60 7.10 -2.44
N SER A 549 21.91 8.25 -3.05
CA SER A 549 21.75 9.53 -2.38
C SER A 549 20.29 9.85 -2.04
N GLU A 550 20.08 10.64 -0.99
CA GLU A 550 18.79 11.24 -0.60
C GLU A 550 17.99 11.72 -1.82
N PHE A 551 18.61 12.56 -2.67
CA PHE A 551 17.99 13.08 -3.91
C PHE A 551 17.58 11.97 -4.88
N GLU A 552 18.37 10.90 -5.04
CA GLU A 552 18.01 9.75 -5.89
C GLU A 552 16.80 8.97 -5.32
N ILE A 553 16.67 8.88 -3.99
CA ILE A 553 15.56 8.21 -3.30
C ILE A 553 14.30 9.06 -3.37
N MET A 554 14.40 10.36 -3.03
CA MET A 554 13.34 11.35 -3.24
C MET A 554 12.86 11.37 -4.69
N MET A 555 13.77 11.29 -5.67
CA MET A 555 13.41 11.22 -7.09
C MET A 555 12.63 9.95 -7.44
N LYS A 556 13.04 8.77 -6.95
CA LYS A 556 12.30 7.51 -7.15
C LYS A 556 10.88 7.60 -6.58
N LYS A 557 10.76 8.00 -5.31
CA LYS A 557 9.48 8.06 -4.57
C LYS A 557 8.58 9.20 -5.10
N ALA A 558 9.15 10.33 -5.51
CA ALA A 558 8.46 11.40 -6.24
C ALA A 558 7.82 10.87 -7.52
N LEU A 559 8.59 10.20 -8.38
CA LEU A 559 8.09 9.74 -9.67
C LEU A 559 7.02 8.66 -9.52
N ALA A 560 7.14 7.75 -8.56
CA ALA A 560 6.09 6.78 -8.22
C ALA A 560 4.80 7.45 -7.70
N GLY A 561 4.94 8.52 -6.90
CA GLY A 561 3.82 9.36 -6.47
C GLY A 561 3.16 10.11 -7.63
N MET A 562 3.96 10.75 -8.49
CA MET A 562 3.51 11.52 -9.64
C MET A 562 2.77 10.65 -10.66
N THR A 563 3.28 9.46 -11.02
CA THR A 563 2.56 8.56 -11.92
C THR A 563 1.25 8.08 -11.32
N SER A 564 1.22 7.70 -10.04
CA SER A 564 0.00 7.21 -9.39
C SER A 564 -1.06 8.31 -9.29
N LEU A 565 -0.67 9.55 -8.96
CA LEU A 565 -1.58 10.70 -8.97
C LEU A 565 -2.03 11.09 -10.39
N ASN A 566 -1.22 10.86 -11.42
CA ASN A 566 -1.62 11.06 -12.81
C ASN A 566 -2.75 10.11 -13.22
N PHE A 567 -2.64 8.83 -12.86
CA PHE A 567 -3.72 7.85 -13.07
C PHE A 567 -4.97 8.24 -12.29
N ALA A 568 -4.82 8.62 -11.02
CA ALA A 568 -5.94 9.09 -10.20
C ALA A 568 -6.70 10.25 -10.83
N PHE A 569 -5.96 11.28 -11.26
CA PHE A 569 -6.49 12.45 -11.94
C PHE A 569 -7.22 12.09 -13.24
N SER A 570 -6.58 11.26 -14.08
CA SER A 570 -7.15 10.80 -15.35
C SER A 570 -8.40 9.94 -15.13
N SER A 571 -8.47 9.15 -14.07
CA SER A 571 -9.66 8.36 -13.69
C SER A 571 -10.84 9.25 -13.26
N VAL A 572 -10.59 10.37 -12.57
CA VAL A 572 -11.65 11.34 -12.24
C VAL A 572 -12.19 12.02 -13.51
N VAL A 573 -11.29 12.43 -14.43
CA VAL A 573 -11.67 13.00 -15.73
C VAL A 573 -12.49 11.99 -16.55
N LEU A 574 -12.07 10.72 -16.61
CA LEU A 574 -12.82 9.64 -17.28
C LEU A 574 -14.22 9.45 -16.69
N GLY A 575 -14.33 9.46 -15.36
CA GLY A 575 -15.61 9.33 -14.67
C GLY A 575 -16.58 10.46 -15.03
N ILE A 576 -16.09 11.70 -15.13
CA ILE A 576 -16.89 12.88 -15.50
C ILE A 576 -17.29 12.83 -16.98
N LEU A 577 -16.39 12.47 -17.88
CA LEU A 577 -16.70 12.32 -19.31
C LEU A 577 -17.71 11.19 -19.57
N PHE A 578 -17.60 10.05 -18.87
CA PHE A 578 -18.63 9.00 -18.92
C PHE A 578 -19.95 9.43 -18.26
N LEU A 579 -19.93 10.26 -17.22
CA LEU A 579 -21.14 10.78 -16.60
C LEU A 579 -21.91 11.68 -17.58
N ALA A 580 -21.22 12.57 -18.30
CA ALA A 580 -21.82 13.38 -19.36
C ALA A 580 -22.45 12.48 -20.44
N GLY A 581 -21.70 11.49 -20.95
CA GLY A 581 -22.19 10.55 -21.96
C GLY A 581 -23.28 9.56 -21.50
N MET A 582 -23.44 9.35 -20.19
CA MET A 582 -24.57 8.62 -19.59
C MET A 582 -25.87 9.42 -19.62
N PHE A 583 -25.79 10.75 -19.55
CA PHE A 583 -26.91 11.69 -19.73
C PHE A 583 -27.06 12.18 -21.18
N GLY A 584 -26.30 11.61 -22.13
CA GLY A 584 -26.31 12.04 -23.53
C GLY A 584 -25.72 13.44 -23.78
N SER A 585 -25.08 14.04 -22.77
CA SER A 585 -24.43 15.34 -22.88
C SER A 585 -23.06 15.19 -23.53
N PHE A 586 -22.93 15.84 -24.69
CA PHE A 586 -21.70 15.98 -25.47
C PHE A 586 -21.61 17.42 -25.99
N ALA A 587 -21.96 18.37 -25.15
CA ALA A 587 -21.92 19.79 -25.48
C ALA A 587 -20.54 20.37 -25.11
N PRO A 588 -20.13 21.50 -25.73
CA PRO A 588 -18.91 22.19 -25.35
C PRO A 588 -18.83 22.55 -23.85
N THR A 589 -19.98 22.72 -23.19
CA THR A 589 -20.13 22.82 -21.73
C THR A 589 -19.34 21.74 -20.99
N ASP A 590 -19.38 20.50 -21.45
CA ASP A 590 -18.94 19.34 -20.67
C ASP A 590 -17.42 19.28 -20.61
N TYR A 591 -16.77 19.59 -21.75
CA TYR A 591 -15.34 19.80 -21.85
C TYR A 591 -14.88 21.02 -21.05
N LEU A 592 -15.66 22.11 -21.05
CA LEU A 592 -15.34 23.33 -20.31
C LEU A 592 -15.50 23.16 -18.79
N PHE A 593 -16.52 22.46 -18.31
CA PHE A 593 -16.66 22.10 -16.90
C PHE A 593 -15.58 21.10 -16.45
N ALA A 594 -15.18 20.16 -17.32
CA ALA A 594 -14.07 19.24 -17.04
C ALA A 594 -12.71 19.95 -16.86
N THR A 595 -12.54 21.20 -17.33
CA THR A 595 -11.33 22.01 -17.03
C THR A 595 -11.13 22.25 -15.53
N LEU A 596 -12.22 22.34 -14.75
CA LEU A 596 -12.20 22.65 -13.31
C LEU A 596 -11.63 21.50 -12.46
N VAL A 597 -11.58 20.28 -13.01
CA VAL A 597 -11.05 19.09 -12.32
C VAL A 597 -9.58 19.29 -11.95
N GLY A 598 -8.78 19.93 -12.81
CA GLY A 598 -7.38 20.29 -12.56
C GLY A 598 -7.20 21.13 -11.29
N PRO A 599 -7.75 22.36 -11.26
CA PRO A 599 -7.67 23.25 -10.10
C PRO A 599 -8.25 22.63 -8.81
N ILE A 600 -9.37 21.91 -8.88
CA ILE A 600 -10.00 21.29 -7.71
C ILE A 600 -9.13 20.18 -7.13
N PHE A 601 -8.58 19.29 -7.98
CA PHE A 601 -7.70 18.20 -7.54
C PHE A 601 -6.37 18.73 -6.97
N LEU A 602 -5.79 19.75 -7.60
CA LEU A 602 -4.62 20.47 -7.09
C LEU A 602 -4.89 21.08 -5.71
N ALA A 603 -6.00 21.81 -5.54
CA ALA A 603 -6.36 22.45 -4.28
C ALA A 603 -6.59 21.43 -3.16
N LEU A 604 -7.40 20.40 -3.41
CA LEU A 604 -7.69 19.33 -2.45
C LEU A 604 -6.42 18.63 -1.97
N LEU A 605 -5.56 18.19 -2.89
CA LEU A 605 -4.29 17.55 -2.53
C LEU A 605 -3.36 18.50 -1.79
N THR A 606 -3.28 19.77 -2.18
CA THR A 606 -2.41 20.75 -1.50
C THR A 606 -2.81 20.92 -0.04
N VAL A 607 -4.11 21.10 0.25
CA VAL A 607 -4.62 21.23 1.63
C VAL A 607 -4.33 19.97 2.44
N ILE A 608 -4.72 18.79 1.94
CA ILE A 608 -4.52 17.50 2.65
C ILE A 608 -3.04 17.25 2.92
N LEU A 609 -2.18 17.49 1.93
CA LEU A 609 -0.74 17.23 2.06
C LEU A 609 -0.08 18.24 3.03
N HIS A 610 -0.37 19.53 2.92
CA HIS A 610 0.28 20.54 3.77
C HIS A 610 -0.20 20.48 5.23
N TYR A 611 -1.47 20.14 5.47
CA TYR A 611 -1.98 19.86 6.82
C TYR A 611 -1.21 18.73 7.52
N ASN A 612 -0.95 17.62 6.80
CA ASN A 612 -0.22 16.48 7.34
C ASN A 612 1.27 16.77 7.64
N ASP A 613 1.91 17.69 6.92
CA ASP A 613 3.29 18.12 7.26
C ASP A 613 3.33 18.87 8.59
N MET A 614 2.39 19.80 8.80
CA MET A 614 2.36 20.61 10.02
C MET A 614 2.10 19.74 11.26
N ILE A 615 1.29 18.69 11.14
CA ILE A 615 1.12 17.67 12.19
C ILE A 615 2.43 16.91 12.43
N PHE A 616 3.10 16.43 11.36
CA PHE A 616 4.36 15.69 11.49
C PHE A 616 5.46 16.54 12.15
N LEU A 617 5.64 17.79 11.72
CA LEU A 617 6.62 18.71 12.28
C LEU A 617 6.31 19.07 13.74
N ARG A 618 5.03 19.30 14.09
CA ARG A 618 4.63 19.48 15.48
C ARG A 618 4.96 18.24 16.32
N GLN A 619 4.64 17.03 15.84
CA GLN A 619 4.93 15.78 16.54
C GLN A 619 6.44 15.54 16.69
N LEU A 620 7.25 15.99 15.73
CA LEU A 620 8.72 15.95 15.81
C LEU A 620 9.24 16.89 16.92
N VAL A 621 8.75 18.14 16.98
CA VAL A 621 9.09 19.09 18.06
C VAL A 621 8.63 18.56 19.42
N ASP A 622 7.37 18.12 19.53
CA ASP A 622 6.77 17.62 20.77
C ASP A 622 7.52 16.36 21.29
N ARG A 623 8.02 15.49 20.39
CA ARG A 623 8.85 14.33 20.76
C ARG A 623 10.29 14.70 21.11
N ASN A 624 10.93 15.58 20.35
CA ASN A 624 12.30 16.01 20.65
C ASN A 624 12.35 16.74 22.00
N TRP A 625 11.27 17.43 22.39
CA TRP A 625 11.07 17.95 23.75
C TRP A 625 11.05 16.84 24.81
N SER A 626 10.22 15.80 24.64
CA SER A 626 10.12 14.68 25.58
C SER A 626 11.46 13.96 25.81
N ASN A 627 12.29 13.86 24.77
CA ASN A 627 13.64 13.28 24.91
C ASN A 627 14.55 14.14 25.81
N ILE A 628 14.46 15.47 25.70
CA ILE A 628 15.21 16.42 26.56
C ILE A 628 14.71 16.36 28.00
N ASP A 629 13.39 16.34 28.24
CA ASP A 629 12.80 16.21 29.58
C ASP A 629 13.25 14.91 30.28
N VAL A 630 13.27 13.79 29.55
CA VAL A 630 13.79 12.50 30.06
C VAL A 630 15.28 12.59 30.43
N SER A 631 16.14 13.15 29.58
CA SER A 631 17.58 13.24 29.92
C SER A 631 17.90 14.32 30.95
N LEU A 632 17.10 15.38 31.08
CA LEU A 632 17.13 16.30 32.23
C LEU A 632 16.78 15.56 33.52
N LYS A 633 15.73 14.73 33.51
CA LYS A 633 15.35 13.92 34.66
C LYS A 633 16.44 12.93 35.07
N LYS A 634 17.07 12.22 34.12
CA LYS A 634 18.24 11.36 34.41
C LYS A 634 19.33 12.11 35.19
N ARG A 635 19.63 13.36 34.81
CA ARG A 635 20.64 14.20 35.49
C ARG A 635 20.21 14.60 36.89
N PHE A 636 18.96 15.03 37.05
CA PHE A 636 18.38 15.34 38.37
C PHE A 636 18.44 14.13 39.32
N ASP A 637 18.09 12.94 38.83
CA ASP A 637 18.13 11.69 39.59
C ASP A 637 19.57 11.26 40.00
N LEU A 638 20.61 11.80 39.36
CA LEU A 638 22.02 11.63 39.76
C LEU A 638 22.48 12.62 40.85
N LEU A 639 21.86 13.80 40.97
CA LEU A 639 22.26 14.82 41.96
C LEU A 639 22.28 14.32 43.42
N PRO A 640 21.33 13.48 43.91
CA PRO A 640 21.40 12.90 45.26
C PRO A 640 22.60 11.96 45.47
N ASN A 641 23.02 11.23 44.42
CA ASN A 641 24.20 10.36 44.48
C ASN A 641 25.48 11.20 44.50
N LEU A 642 25.55 12.23 43.64
CA LEU A 642 26.62 13.23 43.67
C LEU A 642 26.75 13.88 45.05
N GLN A 643 25.64 14.33 45.64
CA GLN A 643 25.63 14.91 46.97
C GLN A 643 26.22 13.96 48.02
N ARG A 644 25.78 12.70 48.05
CA ARG A 644 26.23 11.70 49.04
C ARG A 644 27.73 11.46 48.98
N ILE A 645 28.29 11.39 47.77
CA ILE A 645 29.72 11.14 47.54
C ILE A 645 30.53 12.40 47.83
N VAL A 646 30.07 13.59 47.41
CA VAL A 646 30.79 14.84 47.67
C VAL A 646 30.81 15.17 49.16
N SER A 647 29.71 14.96 49.89
CA SER A 647 29.66 15.18 51.34
C SER A 647 30.57 14.24 52.14
N SER A 648 30.98 13.06 51.63
CA SER A 648 31.91 12.17 52.34
C SER A 648 33.40 12.49 52.12
N TYR A 649 33.71 13.41 51.21
CA TYR A 649 35.08 13.89 50.95
C TYR A 649 35.26 15.38 51.23
N LEU A 650 34.20 16.19 51.13
CA LEU A 650 34.19 17.63 51.33
C LEU A 650 33.26 18.04 52.49
N GLU A 651 33.57 17.58 53.70
CA GLU A 651 32.83 17.92 54.94
C GLU A 651 32.83 19.42 55.29
N HIS A 652 33.64 20.26 54.61
CA HIS A 652 33.81 21.69 54.91
C HIS A 652 33.47 22.63 53.74
N GLU A 653 33.04 22.12 52.58
CA GLU A 653 32.57 22.97 51.46
C GLU A 653 31.04 23.13 51.47
N GLU A 654 30.56 23.92 52.44
CA GLU A 654 29.14 24.29 52.58
C GLU A 654 28.57 24.92 51.30
N ASN A 655 29.39 25.64 50.53
CA ASN A 655 28.99 26.25 49.26
C ASN A 655 28.52 25.21 48.23
N VAL A 656 29.29 24.13 48.06
CA VAL A 656 29.00 23.07 47.08
C VAL A 656 27.72 22.32 47.47
N GLN A 657 27.58 21.99 48.76
CA GLN A 657 26.38 21.33 49.27
C GLN A 657 25.14 22.23 49.12
N THR A 658 25.31 23.55 49.33
CA THR A 658 24.25 24.56 49.12
C THR A 658 23.88 24.73 47.64
N GLU A 659 24.82 24.68 46.70
CA GLU A 659 24.52 24.73 45.26
C GLU A 659 23.78 23.47 44.79
N ILE A 660 24.16 22.27 45.27
CA ILE A 660 23.42 21.03 45.00
C ILE A 660 22.00 21.11 45.58
N ALA A 661 21.84 21.60 46.81
CA ALA A 661 20.52 21.77 47.43
C ALA A 661 19.63 22.75 46.63
N LYS A 662 20.21 23.84 46.10
CA LYS A 662 19.50 24.78 45.22
C LYS A 662 19.05 24.12 43.92
N LEU A 663 19.92 23.39 43.23
CA LEU A 663 19.56 22.65 42.00
C LEU A 663 18.46 21.61 42.25
N ARG A 664 18.55 20.87 43.37
CA ARG A 664 17.51 19.93 43.79
C ARG A 664 16.18 20.58 44.16
N SER A 665 16.15 21.90 44.37
CA SER A 665 14.94 22.68 44.66
C SER A 665 14.40 23.48 43.47
N SER A 666 15.20 23.68 42.40
CA SER A 666 14.80 24.47 41.23
C SER A 666 14.13 23.64 40.13
N LEU A 667 14.24 22.31 40.18
CA LEU A 667 13.35 21.39 39.46
C LEU A 667 12.21 20.94 40.39
N SER A 668 10.98 21.28 40.06
CA SER A 668 9.80 20.71 40.72
C SER A 668 9.58 19.26 40.27
N GLU A 669 9.05 18.39 41.14
CA GLU A 669 8.71 17.00 40.79
C GLU A 669 7.69 16.89 39.63
N THR A 670 6.96 17.98 39.36
CA THR A 670 6.12 18.11 38.17
C THR A 670 6.94 18.73 37.02
N THR A 671 7.06 17.96 35.94
CA THR A 671 7.65 18.19 34.61
C THR A 671 7.98 19.63 34.21
N VAL A 672 9.14 19.83 33.57
CA VAL A 672 9.53 21.12 32.99
C VAL A 672 8.67 21.39 31.74
N THR A 673 7.61 22.18 31.92
CA THR A 673 6.56 22.36 30.91
C THR A 673 6.88 23.44 29.86
N ASP A 674 7.95 24.23 30.04
CA ASP A 674 8.30 25.34 29.17
C ASP A 674 9.83 25.43 28.85
N PRO A 675 10.23 25.67 27.59
CA PRO A 675 11.63 25.84 27.18
C PRO A 675 12.43 26.96 27.87
N GLU A 676 11.83 28.08 28.29
CA GLU A 676 12.58 29.14 28.99
C GLU A 676 12.93 28.68 30.41
N SER A 677 11.99 28.04 31.10
CA SER A 677 12.22 27.44 32.42
C SER A 677 13.33 26.37 32.38
N ALA A 678 13.31 25.48 31.38
CA ALA A 678 14.38 24.50 31.15
C ALA A 678 15.74 25.15 30.87
N ALA A 679 15.79 26.16 29.99
CA ALA A 679 17.01 26.90 29.71
C ALA A 679 17.58 27.57 30.98
N SER A 680 16.72 28.01 31.90
CA SER A 680 17.14 28.60 33.18
C SER A 680 17.73 27.56 34.14
N TYR A 681 17.18 26.34 34.17
CA TYR A 681 17.69 25.22 34.97
C TYR A 681 19.02 24.71 34.41
N MET A 682 19.10 24.43 33.09
CA MET A 682 20.32 23.97 32.42
C MET A 682 21.51 24.92 32.65
N LYS A 683 21.28 26.25 32.63
CA LYS A 683 22.31 27.27 32.91
C LYS A 683 22.87 27.15 34.32
N GLN A 684 22.02 26.88 35.32
CA GLN A 684 22.44 26.69 36.70
C GLN A 684 23.22 25.37 36.86
N GLU A 685 22.70 24.28 36.27
CA GLU A 685 23.32 22.96 36.40
C GLU A 685 24.69 22.89 35.70
N HIS A 686 24.83 23.48 34.51
CA HIS A 686 26.10 23.55 33.77
C HIS A 686 27.16 24.40 34.51
N ALA A 687 26.75 25.53 35.09
CA ALA A 687 27.63 26.38 35.89
C ALA A 687 28.14 25.64 37.14
N PHE A 688 27.27 24.89 37.81
CA PHE A 688 27.64 24.00 38.91
C PHE A 688 28.56 22.86 38.44
N ALA A 689 28.24 22.17 37.33
CA ALA A 689 29.07 21.07 36.82
C ALA A 689 30.50 21.53 36.49
N THR A 690 30.66 22.70 35.88
CA THR A 690 31.96 23.31 35.58
C THR A 690 32.72 23.67 36.86
N ARG A 691 32.03 24.22 37.87
CA ARG A 691 32.61 24.49 39.20
C ARG A 691 33.04 23.20 39.90
N PHE A 692 32.21 22.16 39.86
CA PHE A 692 32.49 20.87 40.47
C PHE A 692 33.73 20.21 39.85
N LEU A 693 33.87 20.25 38.52
CA LEU A 693 35.07 19.79 37.82
C LEU A 693 36.32 20.59 38.25
N ALA A 694 36.23 21.92 38.35
CA ALA A 694 37.35 22.74 38.84
C ALA A 694 37.71 22.46 40.31
N ILE A 695 36.72 22.19 41.17
CA ILE A 695 36.92 21.78 42.56
C ILE A 695 37.60 20.41 42.62
N ARG A 696 37.18 19.43 41.81
CA ARG A 696 37.82 18.11 41.72
C ARG A 696 39.31 18.20 41.42
N GLU A 697 39.73 19.12 40.54
CA GLU A 697 41.17 19.31 40.24
C GLU A 697 41.98 19.88 41.43
N ASN A 698 41.33 20.57 42.38
CA ASN A 698 41.97 21.11 43.58
C ASN A 698 42.08 20.10 44.74
N TYR A 699 41.33 18.99 44.72
CA TYR A 699 41.30 17.98 45.78
C TYR A 699 41.81 16.61 45.26
N PRO A 700 43.10 16.28 45.45
CA PRO A 700 43.70 15.06 44.90
C PRO A 700 42.99 13.77 45.29
N ASP A 701 42.51 13.64 46.53
CA ASP A 701 41.81 12.44 47.01
C ASP A 701 40.42 12.28 46.35
N LEU A 702 39.73 13.39 46.12
CA LEU A 702 38.45 13.43 45.38
C LEU A 702 38.66 13.08 43.90
N LYS A 703 39.80 13.48 43.33
CA LYS A 703 40.21 13.14 41.95
C LYS A 703 40.70 11.69 41.81
N ALA A 704 41.29 11.12 42.85
CA ALA A 704 41.74 9.73 42.88
C ALA A 704 40.58 8.74 43.11
N SER A 705 39.41 9.22 43.57
CA SER A 705 38.22 8.39 43.76
C SER A 705 37.66 7.92 42.41
N GLU A 706 37.68 6.61 42.19
CA GLU A 706 37.13 5.94 40.99
C GLU A 706 35.64 6.26 40.81
N LEU A 707 34.87 6.25 41.90
CA LEU A 707 33.44 6.55 41.92
C LEU A 707 33.13 8.01 41.52
N VAL A 708 33.95 8.97 41.96
CA VAL A 708 33.84 10.37 41.54
C VAL A 708 34.22 10.52 40.07
N THR A 709 35.24 9.78 39.61
CA THR A 709 35.70 9.81 38.22
C THR A 709 34.65 9.24 37.26
N GLN A 710 34.05 8.10 37.60
CA GLN A 710 32.95 7.48 36.87
C GLN A 710 31.73 8.40 36.78
N MET A 711 31.31 8.99 37.91
CA MET A 711 30.18 9.92 37.95
C MET A 711 30.47 11.24 37.22
N SER A 712 31.71 11.76 37.29
CA SER A 712 32.14 12.92 36.49
C SER A 712 32.02 12.64 35.00
N ARG A 713 32.39 11.43 34.56
CA ARG A 713 32.24 10.98 33.17
C ARG A 713 30.77 10.93 32.76
N VAL A 714 29.91 10.27 33.53
CA VAL A 714 28.46 10.18 33.23
C VAL A 714 27.80 11.57 33.15
N LEU A 715 28.18 12.51 34.02
CA LEU A 715 27.67 13.89 33.96
C LEU A 715 28.14 14.64 32.70
N ILE A 716 29.39 14.43 32.26
CA ILE A 716 29.92 15.00 31.00
C ILE A 716 29.22 14.37 29.78
N GLU A 717 28.99 13.05 29.80
CA GLU A 717 28.28 12.32 28.75
C GLU A 717 26.84 12.82 28.61
N LEU A 718 26.11 12.99 29.71
CA LEU A 718 24.73 13.53 29.72
C LEU A 718 24.66 15.03 29.36
N GLU A 719 25.69 15.83 29.67
CA GLU A 719 25.78 17.23 29.18
C GLU A 719 25.98 17.27 27.67
N ASN A 720 26.88 16.44 27.14
CA ASN A 720 27.14 16.35 25.70
C ASN A 720 25.93 15.77 24.93
N GLU A 721 25.23 14.76 25.48
CA GLU A 721 23.97 14.20 24.96
C GLU A 721 22.91 15.30 24.83
N ILE A 722 22.68 16.07 25.91
CA ILE A 722 21.67 17.15 25.92
C ILE A 722 22.07 18.31 25.00
N ALA A 723 23.36 18.64 24.89
CA ALA A 723 23.82 19.68 23.96
C ALA A 723 23.49 19.33 22.49
N LEU A 724 23.58 18.05 22.12
CA LEU A 724 23.21 17.53 20.81
C LEU A 724 21.67 17.44 20.64
N MET A 725 20.93 17.01 21.67
CA MET A 725 19.45 17.04 21.62
C MET A 725 18.90 18.46 21.44
N ARG A 726 19.52 19.46 22.08
CA ARG A 726 19.15 20.88 21.97
C ARG A 726 19.29 21.41 20.54
N GLU A 727 20.35 21.00 19.83
CA GLU A 727 20.53 21.30 18.40
C GLU A 727 19.34 20.75 17.59
N GLY A 728 19.09 19.43 17.68
CA GLY A 728 17.97 18.78 16.97
C GLY A 728 16.55 19.20 17.43
N TYR A 729 16.38 19.78 18.61
CA TYR A 729 15.13 20.42 19.04
C TYR A 729 14.97 21.79 18.38
N ASN A 730 15.99 22.64 18.44
CA ASN A 730 15.96 23.97 17.86
C ASN A 730 15.80 23.93 16.33
N ASP A 731 16.48 23.00 15.64
CA ASP A 731 16.30 22.77 14.20
C ASP A 731 14.86 22.39 13.84
N ALA A 732 14.22 21.55 14.67
CA ALA A 732 12.83 21.14 14.47
C ALA A 732 11.86 22.31 14.74
N VAL A 733 12.14 23.14 15.75
CA VAL A 733 11.38 24.36 16.06
C VAL A 733 11.52 25.40 14.94
N GLU A 734 12.72 25.65 14.41
CA GLU A 734 12.92 26.53 13.25
C GLU A 734 12.15 26.03 12.04
N THR A 735 12.29 24.74 11.70
CA THR A 735 11.59 24.11 10.57
C THR A 735 10.07 24.23 10.71
N TYR A 736 9.54 23.96 11.91
CA TYR A 736 8.11 24.05 12.20
C TYR A 736 7.59 25.50 12.14
N ASN A 737 8.24 26.45 12.83
CA ASN A 737 7.85 27.86 12.85
C ASN A 737 7.92 28.47 11.43
N THR A 738 9.01 28.21 10.70
CA THR A 738 9.17 28.64 9.30
C THR A 738 8.08 28.04 8.41
N ARG A 739 7.67 26.78 8.62
CA ARG A 739 6.58 26.16 7.86
C ARG A 739 5.25 26.89 8.09
N ILE A 740 4.86 27.15 9.34
CA ILE A 740 3.57 27.81 9.63
C ILE A 740 3.56 29.31 9.27
N GLN A 741 4.73 29.96 9.22
CA GLN A 741 4.89 31.35 8.73
C GLN A 741 5.05 31.47 7.20
N SER A 742 5.17 30.36 6.47
CA SER A 742 5.32 30.36 5.01
C SER A 742 3.98 30.46 4.28
N VAL A 743 3.95 31.16 3.13
CA VAL A 743 2.81 31.11 2.19
C VAL A 743 2.92 29.85 1.31
N PRO A 744 1.84 29.05 1.12
CA PRO A 744 0.44 29.29 1.51
C PRO A 744 0.06 28.79 2.91
N ASP A 745 0.96 28.11 3.61
CA ASP A 745 0.67 27.37 4.84
C ASP A 745 0.11 28.25 5.97
N THR A 746 0.52 29.51 6.08
CA THR A 746 -0.01 30.47 7.08
C THR A 746 -1.53 30.61 7.04
N PHE A 747 -2.18 30.47 5.88
CA PHE A 747 -3.63 30.50 5.80
C PHE A 747 -4.26 29.24 6.46
N LEU A 748 -3.63 28.09 6.29
CA LEU A 748 -4.06 26.80 6.85
C LEU A 748 -3.69 26.68 8.34
N ALA A 749 -2.49 27.13 8.72
CA ALA A 749 -2.01 27.19 10.10
C ALA A 749 -2.95 28.05 10.97
N ARG A 750 -3.29 29.26 10.53
CA ARG A 750 -4.19 30.18 11.26
C ARG A 750 -5.63 29.67 11.36
N SER A 751 -6.13 28.98 10.33
CA SER A 751 -7.51 28.45 10.32
C SER A 751 -7.65 27.12 11.07
N CYS A 752 -6.58 26.33 11.18
CA CYS A 752 -6.55 25.08 11.94
C CYS A 752 -5.92 25.21 13.35
N GLY A 753 -5.52 26.41 13.78
CA GLY A 753 -5.04 26.66 15.14
C GLY A 753 -3.61 26.18 15.43
N PHE A 754 -2.74 26.10 14.43
CA PHE A 754 -1.31 25.86 14.65
C PHE A 754 -0.65 27.13 15.20
N GLN A 755 0.13 26.97 16.27
CA GLN A 755 0.83 28.03 17.00
C GLN A 755 2.34 27.77 17.01
N GLU A 756 3.13 28.83 17.12
CA GLU A 756 4.60 28.78 17.17
C GLU A 756 5.12 28.10 18.44
N LYS A 757 6.37 27.63 18.39
CA LYS A 757 7.08 26.94 19.48
C LYS A 757 8.31 27.74 19.90
N ASN A 758 8.60 27.77 21.20
CA ASN A 758 9.74 28.49 21.77
C ASN A 758 11.05 27.72 21.51
N PHE A 759 12.14 28.45 21.25
CA PHE A 759 13.49 27.86 21.16
C PHE A 759 14.07 27.62 22.55
N LEU A 760 14.90 26.56 22.68
CA LEU A 760 15.63 26.25 23.91
C LEU A 760 16.91 27.11 23.97
N ALA A 761 16.77 28.35 24.46
CA ALA A 761 17.79 29.39 24.43
C ALA A 761 18.89 29.22 25.50
N PHE A 762 19.73 28.20 25.34
CA PHE A 762 20.94 27.96 26.13
C PHE A 762 22.10 27.55 25.22
N GLU A 763 23.31 27.98 25.54
CA GLU A 763 24.54 27.62 24.83
C GLU A 763 25.56 27.09 25.84
N SER A 764 26.10 25.91 25.57
CA SER A 764 27.13 25.25 26.37
C SER A 764 28.14 24.57 25.45
N ALA A 765 29.43 24.63 25.82
CA ALA A 765 30.50 24.00 25.07
C ALA A 765 30.59 22.50 25.39
N ILE A 766 30.94 21.69 24.38
CA ILE A 766 31.19 20.26 24.55
C ILE A 766 32.37 20.05 25.50
N LEU A 767 32.15 19.24 26.56
CA LEU A 767 33.15 18.98 27.59
C LEU A 767 33.93 17.69 27.27
N SER A 768 35.26 17.75 27.36
CA SER A 768 36.12 16.58 27.19
C SER A 768 36.06 15.66 28.40
N ALA A 769 35.61 14.42 28.21
CA ALA A 769 35.63 13.40 29.25
C ALA A 769 37.08 12.97 29.58
N PRO A 770 37.37 12.55 30.84
CA PRO A 770 38.70 12.07 31.21
C PRO A 770 39.03 10.73 30.55
N ASP A 771 40.16 10.68 29.83
CA ASP A 771 40.78 9.45 29.31
C ASP A 771 41.27 8.59 30.49
N ILE A 772 40.84 7.32 30.52
CA ILE A 772 41.27 6.34 31.52
C ILE A 772 41.85 5.15 30.76
N LYS A 773 43.19 5.10 30.72
CA LYS A 773 43.91 3.90 30.29
C LYS A 773 43.88 2.86 31.40
N LEU A 774 42.75 2.17 31.50
CA LEU A 774 42.72 0.85 32.12
C LEU A 774 43.78 -0.02 31.44
N GLY A 775 44.51 -0.80 32.25
CA GLY A 775 45.31 -1.90 31.70
C GLY A 775 44.39 -2.87 30.94
N GLN A 776 44.94 -3.60 29.97
CA GLN A 776 44.16 -4.58 29.20
C GLN A 776 43.34 -5.47 30.14
N PRO A 777 42.01 -5.62 29.91
CA PRO A 777 41.24 -6.62 30.63
C PRO A 777 41.89 -8.00 30.43
N PRO A 778 41.93 -8.87 31.46
CA PRO A 778 42.28 -10.27 31.25
C PRO A 778 41.29 -10.88 30.23
N PRO A 779 41.74 -11.82 29.38
CA PRO A 779 40.90 -12.36 28.31
C PRO A 779 39.67 -13.06 28.90
N VAL A 780 38.48 -12.51 28.60
CA VAL A 780 37.20 -13.10 29.01
C VAL A 780 36.99 -14.40 28.22
N VAL A 781 36.98 -15.53 28.94
CA VAL A 781 36.72 -16.85 28.35
C VAL A 781 35.21 -17.02 28.20
N ALA A 782 34.74 -17.29 26.98
CA ALA A 782 33.33 -17.49 26.69
C ALA A 782 32.87 -18.94 27.04
N PRO A 783 31.68 -19.12 27.63
CA PRO A 783 31.06 -20.43 27.85
C PRO A 783 30.36 -20.98 26.59
N ALA A 784 29.87 -22.23 26.66
CA ALA A 784 29.45 -23.04 25.52
C ALA A 784 27.90 -23.08 25.30
N LYS A 785 27.42 -24.04 24.50
CA LYS A 785 26.00 -24.18 24.06
C LYS A 785 25.44 -25.61 24.22
N PRO A 786 24.15 -25.78 24.57
CA PRO A 786 23.42 -27.06 24.56
C PRO A 786 22.61 -27.33 23.26
N ALA A 787 21.97 -28.52 23.17
CA ALA A 787 21.43 -29.13 21.93
C ALA A 787 19.94 -29.64 22.02
N PRO A 788 19.25 -29.98 20.90
CA PRO A 788 17.78 -30.16 20.84
C PRO A 788 17.23 -31.60 21.10
N PRO A 789 16.06 -31.75 21.77
CA PRO A 789 15.29 -33.03 21.95
C PRO A 789 14.05 -33.33 21.04
N LYS A 790 13.18 -34.28 21.48
CA LYS A 790 12.11 -35.04 20.75
C LYS A 790 10.67 -34.95 21.33
N GLN A 791 9.69 -35.16 20.43
CA GLN A 791 8.22 -35.17 20.60
C GLN A 791 7.62 -36.01 21.76
N SER A 792 6.41 -35.66 22.23
CA SER A 792 5.38 -36.59 22.75
C SER A 792 4.01 -35.91 23.10
N TYR A 793 3.02 -36.72 23.53
CA TYR A 793 1.88 -36.43 24.45
C TYR A 793 0.40 -36.22 24.01
N GLN A 794 0.05 -35.87 22.76
CA GLN A 794 -1.31 -35.41 22.34
C GLN A 794 -2.55 -36.34 22.58
N GLN A 795 -2.49 -37.45 23.33
CA GLN A 795 -3.60 -38.43 23.40
C GLN A 795 -4.02 -38.90 24.81
N GLN A 796 -3.57 -38.26 25.91
CA GLN A 796 -3.98 -38.70 27.27
C GLN A 796 -4.55 -37.60 28.20
N MET A 797 -4.56 -36.32 27.82
CA MET A 797 -5.11 -35.23 28.66
C MET A 797 -6.60 -34.93 28.45
N GLN A 798 -7.27 -35.58 27.49
CA GLN A 798 -8.71 -35.42 27.25
C GLN A 798 -9.55 -36.20 28.28
N GLY A 799 -9.73 -35.67 29.51
CA GLY A 799 -10.69 -36.28 30.47
C GLY A 799 -10.77 -35.79 31.92
N LYS A 800 -9.82 -34.98 32.44
CA LYS A 800 -9.87 -34.48 33.83
C LYS A 800 -9.59 -32.98 33.91
N SER A 801 -10.41 -32.26 34.68
CA SER A 801 -10.25 -30.81 34.90
C SER A 801 -9.21 -30.54 35.98
N ILE A 802 -8.10 -29.89 35.60
CA ILE A 802 -7.05 -29.40 36.50
C ILE A 802 -7.29 -27.90 36.73
N ARG A 803 -7.29 -27.46 37.99
CA ARG A 803 -7.85 -26.16 38.39
C ARG A 803 -6.77 -25.18 38.85
N ALA A 804 -6.40 -24.23 38.02
CA ALA A 804 -5.51 -23.12 38.40
C ALA A 804 -6.21 -22.19 39.42
N SER A 805 -5.75 -22.19 40.67
CA SER A 805 -6.30 -21.31 41.72
C SER A 805 -5.66 -19.91 41.68
N VAL A 806 -6.03 -19.11 40.67
CA VAL A 806 -5.66 -17.69 40.54
C VAL A 806 -6.90 -16.82 40.79
N SER A 807 -6.81 -15.87 41.72
CA SER A 807 -7.92 -14.99 42.11
C SER A 807 -7.80 -13.60 41.48
N SER A 808 -8.49 -13.37 40.37
CA SER A 808 -8.65 -12.05 39.73
C SER A 808 -9.92 -11.34 40.26
N PRO A 809 -9.96 -10.00 40.40
CA PRO A 809 -11.10 -9.29 40.99
C PRO A 809 -12.32 -9.17 40.06
N ALA A 810 -13.48 -8.90 40.67
CA ALA A 810 -14.80 -8.76 40.02
C ALA A 810 -14.84 -7.63 38.94
N THR A 811 -15.80 -7.56 38.01
CA THR A 811 -17.24 -7.41 38.30
C THR A 811 -18.14 -7.54 37.06
N ALA A 812 -19.25 -8.29 37.19
CA ALA A 812 -20.51 -8.21 36.41
C ALA A 812 -20.49 -8.53 34.89
N VAL A 813 -21.56 -9.06 34.26
CA VAL A 813 -22.82 -9.64 34.77
C VAL A 813 -23.37 -10.68 33.77
N ALA A 814 -24.20 -11.59 34.29
CA ALA A 814 -25.21 -12.46 33.65
C ALA A 814 -25.64 -12.15 32.18
N SER A 815 -26.07 -13.13 31.35
CA SER A 815 -26.36 -14.56 31.60
C SER A 815 -26.71 -15.32 30.30
N THR A 816 -26.61 -16.66 30.33
CA THR A 816 -27.47 -17.66 29.64
C THR A 816 -27.66 -17.60 28.10
N ALA A 817 -27.62 -18.71 27.36
CA ALA A 817 -27.30 -20.10 27.69
C ALA A 817 -27.20 -20.99 26.42
N VAL A 818 -26.74 -22.23 26.62
CA VAL A 818 -27.15 -23.46 25.89
C VAL A 818 -26.52 -23.75 24.51
N THR A 819 -25.67 -24.79 24.55
CA THR A 819 -25.36 -25.84 23.55
C THR A 819 -24.45 -25.58 22.33
N ASP A 820 -23.51 -26.53 22.23
CA ASP A 820 -22.95 -27.19 21.05
C ASP A 820 -21.90 -26.48 20.18
N ALA A 821 -20.65 -26.68 20.62
CA ALA A 821 -19.46 -26.82 19.78
C ALA A 821 -19.55 -28.09 18.89
N PRO A 822 -18.61 -28.37 17.95
CA PRO A 822 -17.39 -27.63 17.58
C PRO A 822 -17.49 -27.11 16.12
N ALA A 823 -16.46 -26.56 15.45
CA ALA A 823 -15.03 -26.59 15.72
C ALA A 823 -14.26 -25.40 15.11
N SER A 824 -13.20 -24.98 15.81
CA SER A 824 -11.92 -24.50 15.24
C SER A 824 -11.16 -25.65 14.54
N PRO A 825 -10.01 -25.46 13.84
CA PRO A 825 -9.13 -24.27 13.73
C PRO A 825 -8.99 -23.83 12.25
N ASP A 826 -7.87 -23.58 11.54
CA ASP A 826 -6.38 -23.68 11.65
C ASP A 826 -5.84 -22.78 10.48
N ALA A 827 -5.15 -21.62 10.55
CA ALA A 827 -4.51 -20.72 11.54
C ALA A 827 -3.21 -19.94 10.98
N THR A 828 -1.87 -19.71 11.25
CA THR A 828 -0.56 -19.70 12.07
C THR A 828 0.20 -18.47 11.45
N ALA A 829 1.44 -18.08 11.68
CA ALA A 829 2.36 -17.89 12.82
C ALA A 829 3.47 -16.95 12.25
N GLY A 830 4.58 -16.73 12.93
CA GLY A 830 5.54 -17.80 12.84
C GLY A 830 6.91 -17.37 12.34
N GLU A 831 7.45 -16.41 13.07
CA GLU A 831 8.73 -16.56 13.76
C GLU A 831 10.06 -16.21 13.06
N ASN A 832 10.86 -15.38 13.76
CA ASN A 832 12.28 -15.57 14.18
C ASN A 832 13.12 -14.27 14.08
N ALA A 833 14.05 -13.90 15.00
CA ALA A 833 14.99 -14.63 15.89
C ALA A 833 16.17 -15.31 15.15
N PRO A 834 17.34 -15.60 15.78
CA PRO A 834 17.79 -15.42 17.18
C PRO A 834 18.77 -14.21 17.30
N ALA A 835 19.77 -14.04 18.19
CA ALA A 835 20.48 -14.86 19.20
C ALA A 835 21.18 -13.89 20.23
N ASP A 836 22.19 -14.16 21.08
CA ASP A 836 22.96 -15.35 21.54
C ASP A 836 23.77 -14.91 22.80
N LEU A 837 23.69 -15.60 23.98
CA LEU A 837 24.68 -15.64 25.09
C LEU A 837 24.05 -16.24 26.39
N ALA A 838 24.82 -16.74 27.37
CA ALA A 838 25.42 -18.09 27.41
C ALA A 838 25.61 -18.56 28.87
N GLU A 839 26.04 -19.81 29.09
CA GLU A 839 25.93 -20.55 30.37
C GLU A 839 26.92 -20.12 31.49
N GLY A 840 26.45 -19.99 32.74
CA GLY A 840 27.24 -20.35 33.94
C GLY A 840 27.82 -19.23 34.81
N THR A 841 27.10 -18.86 35.87
CA THR A 841 27.66 -18.35 37.15
C THR A 841 26.88 -18.96 38.34
N PRO A 842 27.48 -19.08 39.55
CA PRO A 842 26.87 -19.83 40.64
C PRO A 842 25.67 -19.12 41.29
N ILE A 843 24.73 -19.92 41.77
CA ILE A 843 23.67 -19.47 42.69
C ILE A 843 24.29 -19.34 44.10
N PRO A 844 23.95 -18.31 44.90
CA PRO A 844 24.59 -18.07 46.20
C PRO A 844 24.56 -19.27 47.16
N ASP A 845 25.55 -19.35 48.04
CA ASP A 845 25.87 -20.54 48.83
C ASP A 845 24.68 -21.08 49.66
N LEU A 846 24.09 -22.15 49.11
CA LEU A 846 23.43 -23.19 49.89
C LEU A 846 24.40 -23.71 50.99
N PRO A 847 23.91 -24.16 52.16
CA PRO A 847 24.78 -24.57 53.27
C PRO A 847 25.86 -25.55 52.82
N ALA A 848 27.13 -25.25 53.09
CA ALA A 848 28.27 -25.96 52.48
C ALA A 848 28.26 -27.47 52.76
N GLU A 849 27.74 -27.92 53.91
CA GLU A 849 27.53 -29.33 54.24
C GLU A 849 26.51 -30.01 53.30
N LEU A 850 25.44 -29.31 52.93
CA LEU A 850 24.41 -29.79 52.00
C LEU A 850 24.89 -29.78 50.54
N VAL A 851 25.84 -28.90 50.18
CA VAL A 851 26.43 -28.84 48.83
C VAL A 851 27.50 -29.91 48.63
N ALA A 852 28.21 -30.30 49.69
CA ALA A 852 29.30 -31.27 49.65
C ALA A 852 28.86 -32.72 49.35
N SER A 853 27.60 -33.08 49.64
CA SER A 853 27.04 -34.42 49.38
C SER A 853 26.55 -34.63 47.94
N ILE A 854 26.27 -33.56 47.18
CA ILE A 854 25.64 -33.64 45.84
C ILE A 854 26.63 -34.08 44.72
N THR A 855 27.62 -34.90 45.06
CA THR A 855 28.57 -35.51 44.11
C THR A 855 28.39 -37.02 43.92
N GLU A 856 27.69 -37.72 44.81
CA GLU A 856 27.35 -39.14 44.59
C GLU A 856 25.96 -39.31 43.94
N PRO A 857 25.80 -40.25 42.98
CA PRO A 857 24.55 -40.38 42.21
C PRO A 857 23.34 -40.74 43.07
N ALA A 858 23.52 -41.55 44.12
CA ALA A 858 22.44 -41.94 45.03
C ALA A 858 21.97 -40.79 45.95
N GLU A 859 22.85 -39.83 46.27
CA GLU A 859 22.48 -38.64 47.06
C GLU A 859 21.86 -37.55 46.17
N ALA A 860 22.30 -37.44 44.91
CA ALA A 860 21.60 -36.66 43.90
C ALA A 860 20.18 -37.21 43.62
N GLU A 861 19.99 -38.53 43.55
CA GLU A 861 18.66 -39.14 43.41
C GLU A 861 17.79 -38.92 44.65
N ALA A 862 18.33 -39.10 45.86
CA ALA A 862 17.64 -38.81 47.11
C ALA A 862 17.18 -37.33 47.21
N MET A 863 18.04 -36.39 46.83
CA MET A 863 17.74 -34.96 46.79
C MET A 863 16.54 -34.64 45.87
N LEU A 864 16.36 -35.36 44.78
CA LEU A 864 15.29 -35.12 43.80
C LEU A 864 13.93 -35.64 44.27
N TYR A 865 13.87 -36.84 44.87
CA TYR A 865 12.63 -37.28 45.52
C TYR A 865 12.28 -36.38 46.73
N ALA A 866 13.29 -35.90 47.47
CA ALA A 866 13.12 -34.97 48.59
C ALA A 866 12.71 -33.53 48.19
N LEU A 867 12.70 -33.19 46.90
CA LEU A 867 12.13 -31.93 46.38
C LEU A 867 10.62 -32.00 46.12
N VAL A 868 10.04 -33.22 46.08
CA VAL A 868 8.60 -33.48 45.89
C VAL A 868 7.93 -33.99 47.17
N VAL A 869 8.68 -34.68 48.04
CA VAL A 869 8.27 -35.02 49.41
C VAL A 869 8.30 -33.78 50.32
N ASP A 870 7.34 -33.68 51.22
CA ASP A 870 7.00 -32.51 52.06
C ASP A 870 6.71 -33.02 53.49
N GLU A 871 7.36 -32.46 54.52
CA GLU A 871 7.23 -32.95 55.91
C GLU A 871 5.78 -32.91 56.45
N THR A 872 4.91 -32.09 55.86
CA THR A 872 3.49 -32.07 56.26
C THR A 872 2.68 -33.26 55.74
N ARG A 873 3.26 -34.06 54.82
CA ARG A 873 2.58 -35.16 54.11
C ARG A 873 3.21 -36.53 54.38
N PHE A 874 4.48 -36.57 54.77
CA PHE A 874 5.20 -37.80 55.11
C PHE A 874 5.97 -37.65 56.42
N THR A 875 5.79 -38.61 57.33
CA THR A 875 6.45 -38.62 58.64
C THR A 875 7.59 -39.64 58.70
N THR A 876 8.39 -39.60 59.75
CA THR A 876 9.45 -40.61 60.00
C THR A 876 8.93 -42.04 60.20
N GLU A 877 7.63 -42.25 60.40
CA GLU A 877 6.99 -43.57 60.41
C GLU A 877 6.68 -44.10 58.99
N ASP A 878 6.65 -43.23 57.98
CA ASP A 878 6.30 -43.57 56.59
C ASP A 878 7.49 -44.04 55.73
N ILE A 879 8.72 -43.95 56.25
CA ILE A 879 9.98 -44.36 55.60
C ILE A 879 9.88 -45.73 54.89
N PRO A 880 9.33 -46.80 55.49
CA PRO A 880 9.26 -48.12 54.83
C PRO A 880 8.36 -48.14 53.58
N LYS A 881 7.36 -47.24 53.50
CA LYS A 881 6.44 -47.15 52.36
C LYS A 881 7.14 -46.47 51.18
N MET A 882 7.81 -45.35 51.40
CA MET A 882 8.60 -44.68 50.37
C MET A 882 9.75 -45.57 49.86
N GLY A 883 10.42 -46.30 50.77
CA GLY A 883 11.42 -47.30 50.41
C GLY A 883 10.92 -48.37 49.42
N ALA A 884 9.64 -48.75 49.51
CA ALA A 884 9.00 -49.72 48.61
C ALA A 884 8.50 -49.12 47.27
N ILE A 885 8.37 -47.79 47.15
CA ILE A 885 8.02 -47.11 45.88
C ILE A 885 9.29 -46.75 45.09
N ILE A 886 10.37 -46.42 45.80
CA ILE A 886 11.69 -46.07 45.24
C ILE A 886 12.54 -47.34 44.97
N ASP A 887 12.14 -48.51 45.49
CA ASP A 887 12.93 -49.75 45.58
C ASP A 887 14.24 -49.62 46.40
N SER A 888 14.33 -48.65 47.32
CA SER A 888 15.49 -48.46 48.19
C SER A 888 15.11 -47.78 49.51
N GLU A 889 15.11 -48.55 50.60
CA GLU A 889 14.84 -48.05 51.94
C GLU A 889 15.94 -47.11 52.45
N ASP A 890 17.19 -47.30 52.01
CA ASP A 890 18.31 -46.42 52.39
C ASP A 890 18.30 -45.08 51.65
N ILE A 891 17.82 -45.05 50.39
CA ILE A 891 17.49 -43.77 49.73
C ILE A 891 16.31 -43.11 50.45
N GLY A 892 15.25 -43.85 50.80
CA GLY A 892 14.12 -43.33 51.57
C GLY A 892 14.51 -42.71 52.94
N LYS A 893 15.49 -43.28 53.63
CA LYS A 893 16.07 -42.71 54.86
C LYS A 893 16.86 -41.42 54.60
N ARG A 894 17.65 -41.36 53.52
CA ARG A 894 18.38 -40.14 53.14
C ARG A 894 17.44 -39.02 52.68
N VAL A 895 16.39 -39.35 51.93
CA VAL A 895 15.29 -38.43 51.56
C VAL A 895 14.77 -37.73 52.82
N MET A 896 14.28 -38.49 53.80
CA MET A 896 13.67 -37.94 55.01
C MET A 896 14.65 -37.23 55.96
N ALA A 897 15.96 -37.51 55.88
CA ALA A 897 16.98 -36.74 56.59
C ALA A 897 17.28 -35.37 55.94
N LEU A 898 16.98 -35.22 54.65
CA LEU A 898 17.19 -34.01 53.87
C LEU A 898 15.91 -33.15 53.75
N THR A 899 14.72 -33.75 53.71
CA THR A 899 13.43 -33.04 53.59
C THR A 899 13.29 -31.82 54.50
N PRO A 900 13.50 -31.86 55.84
CA PRO A 900 13.42 -30.66 56.70
C PRO A 900 14.37 -29.52 56.29
N GLN A 901 15.54 -29.85 55.75
CA GLN A 901 16.52 -28.86 55.30
C GLN A 901 16.15 -28.27 53.93
N ILE A 902 15.41 -29.02 53.11
CA ILE A 902 14.92 -28.61 51.79
C ILE A 902 13.62 -27.80 51.91
N ASP A 903 12.70 -28.18 52.80
CA ASP A 903 11.46 -27.45 53.09
C ASP A 903 11.70 -26.12 53.80
N ALA A 904 12.81 -25.99 54.54
CA ALA A 904 13.27 -24.71 55.10
C ALA A 904 13.79 -23.71 54.06
N LEU A 905 13.98 -24.11 52.79
CA LEU A 905 14.44 -23.23 51.71
C LEU A 905 13.26 -22.57 50.98
N ASP A 906 13.45 -21.31 50.58
CA ASP A 906 12.53 -20.60 49.68
C ASP A 906 12.27 -21.43 48.40
N LYS A 907 11.03 -21.45 47.89
CA LYS A 907 10.70 -22.11 46.61
C LYS A 907 11.59 -21.64 45.46
N ARG A 908 12.07 -20.39 45.49
CA ARG A 908 13.05 -19.84 44.53
C ARG A 908 14.44 -20.50 44.62
N LEU A 909 14.79 -21.10 45.76
CA LEU A 909 16.01 -21.88 46.01
C LEU A 909 15.83 -23.39 45.78
N LYS A 910 14.62 -23.94 45.92
CA LYS A 910 14.35 -25.35 45.54
C LYS A 910 14.69 -25.64 44.07
N LEU A 911 14.43 -24.69 43.17
CA LEU A 911 14.86 -24.73 41.76
C LEU A 911 16.39 -24.75 41.58
N ALA A 912 17.17 -24.21 42.52
CA ALA A 912 18.64 -24.18 42.45
C ALA A 912 19.27 -25.54 42.79
N LEU A 913 18.66 -26.30 43.70
CA LEU A 913 19.12 -27.64 44.08
C LEU A 913 19.01 -28.63 42.92
N LEU A 914 17.94 -28.54 42.11
CA LEU A 914 17.76 -29.33 40.90
C LEU A 914 18.95 -29.18 39.94
N ASP A 915 19.34 -27.94 39.66
CA ASP A 915 20.46 -27.62 38.76
C ASP A 915 21.82 -28.12 39.32
N ARG A 916 21.94 -28.30 40.64
CA ARG A 916 23.13 -28.88 41.29
C ARG A 916 23.14 -30.41 41.31
N ALA A 917 21.98 -31.07 41.29
CA ALA A 917 21.82 -32.53 41.32
C ALA A 917 21.88 -33.20 39.93
N LEU A 918 21.47 -32.51 38.86
CA LEU A 918 21.49 -33.02 37.48
C LEU A 918 22.83 -33.66 37.04
N PRO A 919 24.03 -33.15 37.40
CA PRO A 919 25.30 -33.80 37.08
C PRO A 919 25.45 -35.20 37.71
N GLY A 920 24.96 -35.40 38.94
CA GLY A 920 24.98 -36.71 39.61
C GLY A 920 24.11 -37.74 38.89
N MET A 921 22.92 -37.34 38.43
CA MET A 921 22.04 -38.20 37.61
C MET A 921 22.68 -38.66 36.30
N ARG A 922 23.64 -37.92 35.73
CA ARG A 922 24.32 -38.30 34.48
C ARG A 922 25.30 -39.46 34.67
N ALA A 923 25.64 -39.82 35.92
CA ALA A 923 26.38 -41.02 36.27
C ALA A 923 25.50 -42.22 36.66
N ALA A 924 24.17 -42.03 36.80
CA ALA A 924 23.23 -43.10 37.09
C ALA A 924 22.81 -43.87 35.81
N ASN A 925 22.70 -45.19 35.93
CA ASN A 925 22.41 -46.11 34.82
C ASN A 925 20.91 -46.22 34.52
N GLU A 926 20.61 -46.50 33.24
CA GLU A 926 19.30 -46.66 32.61
C GLU A 926 18.44 -45.37 32.51
N PRO A 927 18.06 -44.93 31.28
CA PRO A 927 17.12 -43.82 31.09
C PRO A 927 15.66 -44.26 31.35
N GLY A 928 14.81 -43.34 31.79
CA GLY A 928 13.38 -43.54 32.05
C GLY A 928 13.03 -44.07 33.44
N THR A 929 13.91 -44.85 34.07
CA THR A 929 13.60 -45.54 35.35
C THR A 929 13.31 -44.57 36.51
N ILE A 930 13.98 -43.42 36.57
CA ILE A 930 13.80 -42.40 37.61
C ILE A 930 12.56 -41.54 37.34
N SER A 931 12.31 -41.16 36.08
CA SER A 931 11.14 -40.36 35.68
C SER A 931 9.83 -41.15 35.87
N ASP A 932 9.81 -42.46 35.61
CA ASP A 932 8.67 -43.33 35.90
C ASP A 932 8.45 -43.58 37.40
N LYS A 933 9.51 -43.61 38.23
CA LYS A 933 9.39 -43.70 39.70
C LYS A 933 8.85 -42.41 40.30
N LEU A 934 9.34 -41.26 39.83
CA LEU A 934 8.83 -39.95 40.23
C LEU A 934 7.35 -39.80 39.85
N ARG A 935 6.95 -40.24 38.65
CA ARG A 935 5.54 -40.24 38.21
C ARG A 935 4.64 -41.03 39.17
N LYS A 936 5.06 -42.24 39.60
CA LYS A 936 4.31 -43.08 40.56
C LYS A 936 4.21 -42.47 41.96
N LEU A 937 5.20 -41.69 42.39
CA LEU A 937 5.11 -40.91 43.64
C LEU A 937 4.06 -39.79 43.53
N ILE A 938 4.02 -39.08 42.40
CA ILE A 938 3.08 -37.96 42.15
C ILE A 938 1.64 -38.46 41.95
N GLU A 939 1.43 -39.55 41.20
CA GLU A 939 0.09 -40.07 40.87
C GLU A 939 -0.75 -40.48 42.08
N HIS A 940 -0.12 -40.69 43.24
CA HIS A 940 -0.79 -41.09 44.49
C HIS A 940 -1.77 -40.04 45.05
N ASP A 941 -1.60 -38.74 44.75
CA ASP A 941 -2.42 -37.64 45.30
C ASP A 941 -3.45 -37.06 44.31
N SER A 942 -3.70 -37.76 43.18
CA SER A 942 -4.78 -37.47 42.21
C SER A 942 -4.81 -36.07 41.56
N SER A 943 -3.81 -35.22 41.82
CA SER A 943 -3.63 -33.88 41.25
C SER A 943 -2.14 -33.61 41.06
N ILE A 944 -1.78 -32.67 40.17
CA ILE A 944 -0.38 -32.36 39.83
C ILE A 944 -0.16 -30.85 39.80
N SER A 945 0.96 -30.39 40.36
CA SER A 945 1.38 -28.99 40.33
C SER A 945 2.21 -28.65 39.08
N LEU A 946 2.33 -27.36 38.78
CA LEU A 946 3.15 -26.88 37.66
C LEU A 946 4.65 -27.16 37.88
N PHE A 947 5.12 -27.18 39.14
CA PHE A 947 6.49 -27.57 39.50
C PHE A 947 6.77 -29.04 39.19
N GLU A 948 5.88 -29.96 39.58
CA GLU A 948 6.00 -31.39 39.31
C GLU A 948 5.91 -31.70 37.80
N TYR A 949 5.01 -31.02 37.09
CA TYR A 949 4.94 -31.11 35.62
C TYR A 949 6.23 -30.63 34.96
N ALA A 950 6.77 -29.47 35.38
CA ALA A 950 8.04 -28.96 34.86
C ALA A 950 9.22 -29.89 35.16
N LEU A 951 9.28 -30.46 36.36
CA LEU A 951 10.30 -31.44 36.75
C LEU A 951 10.24 -32.71 35.90
N LEU A 952 9.05 -33.25 35.65
CA LEU A 952 8.87 -34.39 34.74
C LEU A 952 9.29 -34.04 33.29
N GLN A 953 9.00 -32.83 32.80
CA GLN A 953 9.42 -32.40 31.46
C GLN A 953 10.94 -32.26 31.32
N ILE A 954 11.64 -31.79 32.36
CA ILE A 954 13.11 -31.74 32.40
C ILE A 954 13.72 -33.15 32.36
N LEU A 955 13.12 -34.13 33.05
CA LEU A 955 13.61 -35.51 33.06
C LEU A 955 13.32 -36.24 31.74
N GLU A 956 12.09 -36.15 31.20
CA GLU A 956 11.72 -36.67 29.87
C GLU A 956 12.66 -36.13 28.78
N ARG A 957 13.13 -34.87 28.91
CA ARG A 957 14.10 -34.26 28.00
C ARG A 957 15.48 -34.93 28.03
N GLU A 958 16.03 -35.16 29.21
CA GLU A 958 17.36 -35.78 29.37
C GLU A 958 17.32 -37.27 28.99
N ASP A 959 16.22 -37.98 29.28
CA ASP A 959 15.99 -39.35 28.81
C ASP A 959 15.92 -39.40 27.27
N ALA A 960 15.18 -38.48 26.64
CA ALA A 960 15.10 -38.38 25.18
C ALA A 960 16.46 -38.05 24.52
N ARG A 961 17.27 -37.19 25.15
CA ARG A 961 18.66 -36.90 24.72
C ARG A 961 19.57 -38.13 24.80
N ARG A 962 19.47 -38.93 25.88
CA ARG A 962 20.21 -40.20 26.00
C ARG A 962 19.78 -41.22 24.91
N ALA A 963 18.52 -41.16 24.46
CA ALA A 963 17.94 -42.09 23.49
C ALA A 963 18.04 -41.68 22.00
N ASP A 964 18.73 -40.58 21.63
CA ASP A 964 18.76 -40.09 20.23
C ASP A 964 20.12 -40.15 19.51
N ASN A 965 21.06 -40.95 20.03
CA ASN A 965 22.43 -40.95 19.54
C ASN A 965 22.66 -41.71 18.20
N ASP A 966 21.60 -42.07 17.45
CA ASP A 966 21.72 -42.98 16.28
C ASP A 966 20.66 -42.81 15.15
N ARG A 967 19.96 -41.66 15.04
CA ARG A 967 19.13 -41.35 13.83
C ARG A 967 18.65 -39.90 13.71
N PRO A 968 18.74 -39.23 12.54
CA PRO A 968 18.15 -37.91 12.34
C PRO A 968 16.64 -37.98 11.99
N PRO A 969 15.79 -37.06 12.51
CA PRO A 969 14.36 -36.97 12.15
C PRO A 969 14.11 -36.25 10.82
N ILE A 970 12.93 -36.48 10.24
CA ILE A 970 12.51 -35.97 8.92
C ILE A 970 11.72 -34.66 9.08
N THR A 971 12.05 -33.64 8.29
CA THR A 971 11.27 -32.39 8.21
C THR A 971 9.97 -32.58 7.44
N GLN A 972 8.89 -32.00 7.96
CA GLN A 972 7.68 -31.67 7.21
C GLN A 972 7.44 -30.15 7.31
N TYR A 973 6.95 -29.54 6.23
CA TYR A 973 6.60 -28.13 6.23
C TYR A 973 5.11 -27.95 6.48
N TYR A 974 4.77 -27.13 7.47
CA TYR A 974 3.62 -26.24 7.36
C TYR A 974 4.14 -24.83 7.11
N SER A 975 3.44 -24.07 6.27
CA SER A 975 3.57 -22.62 6.31
C SER A 975 3.04 -22.12 7.64
N ALA A 976 3.68 -21.09 8.19
CA ALA A 976 3.14 -20.30 9.27
C ALA A 976 1.95 -19.45 8.77
N ALA A 977 0.82 -20.13 8.50
CA ALA A 977 -0.44 -19.65 7.90
C ALA A 977 -1.62 -20.64 8.14
N LEU A 978 -1.48 -21.57 9.10
CA LEU A 978 -2.34 -22.71 9.49
C LEU A 978 -2.49 -23.16 11.00
N LEU A 979 -1.95 -22.54 12.09
CA LEU A 979 -2.16 -22.85 13.56
C LEU A 979 -2.09 -21.60 14.57
N ASP A 980 -2.61 -20.40 14.27
CA ASP A 980 -2.63 -19.20 15.16
C ASP A 980 -3.30 -19.47 16.51
N ARG A 981 -4.33 -20.32 16.52
CA ARG A 981 -5.13 -20.63 17.71
C ARG A 981 -4.24 -21.26 18.77
N GLU A 982 -3.37 -22.17 18.39
CA GLU A 982 -2.40 -22.86 19.24
C GLU A 982 -1.41 -21.87 19.87
N VAL A 983 -0.90 -20.93 19.07
CA VAL A 983 -0.03 -19.84 19.57
C VAL A 983 -0.79 -18.93 20.53
N SER A 984 -2.03 -18.56 20.18
CA SER A 984 -2.93 -17.74 21.00
C SER A 984 -3.30 -18.40 22.34
N LEU A 985 -3.48 -19.72 22.35
CA LEU A 985 -3.89 -20.49 23.52
C LEU A 985 -2.74 -20.65 24.52
N ILE A 986 -1.52 -20.92 24.04
CA ILE A 986 -0.31 -20.91 24.89
C ILE A 986 -0.02 -19.48 25.40
N ALA A 987 -0.13 -18.47 24.54
CA ALA A 987 0.01 -17.06 24.92
C ALA A 987 -0.98 -16.66 26.03
N SER A 988 -2.23 -17.10 25.93
CA SER A 988 -3.28 -16.83 26.93
C SER A 988 -3.02 -17.57 28.24
N PHE A 989 -2.48 -18.79 28.18
CA PHE A 989 -2.25 -19.62 29.36
C PHE A 989 -1.03 -19.18 30.19
N VAL A 990 0.12 -18.87 29.56
CA VAL A 990 1.32 -18.41 30.28
C VAL A 990 1.05 -17.14 31.08
N THR A 991 0.13 -16.30 30.60
CA THR A 991 -0.06 -14.93 31.08
C THR A 991 -1.28 -14.80 31.99
N GLY A 992 -2.34 -15.57 31.75
CA GLY A 992 -3.44 -15.75 32.70
C GLY A 992 -3.03 -16.34 34.05
N LEU A 993 -1.85 -16.98 34.12
CA LEU A 993 -1.19 -17.39 35.37
C LEU A 993 -0.61 -16.21 36.20
N ALA A 994 -0.67 -14.97 35.72
CA ALA A 994 -0.19 -13.78 36.44
C ALA A 994 -1.13 -13.36 37.59
N ALA A 995 -0.58 -12.68 38.59
CA ALA A 995 -1.29 -12.38 39.85
C ALA A 995 -2.48 -11.40 39.72
N HIS A 996 -2.57 -10.63 38.64
CA HIS A 996 -3.63 -9.64 38.39
C HIS A 996 -4.00 -9.59 36.90
N GLU A 997 -5.24 -9.25 36.56
CA GLU A 997 -5.67 -9.12 35.16
C GLU A 997 -4.86 -8.10 34.36
N SER A 998 -4.36 -7.04 35.02
CA SER A 998 -3.45 -6.07 34.41
C SER A 998 -2.08 -6.67 34.06
N LEU A 999 -1.55 -7.57 34.90
CA LEU A 999 -0.33 -8.33 34.62
C LEU A 999 -0.59 -9.42 33.57
N ALA A 1000 -1.78 -10.01 33.55
CA ALA A 1000 -2.16 -11.04 32.58
C ALA A 1000 -2.41 -10.47 31.17
N GLN A 1001 -3.05 -9.30 31.07
CA GLN A 1001 -3.15 -8.57 29.80
C GLN A 1001 -1.77 -8.06 29.37
N SER A 1002 -0.99 -7.44 30.27
CA SER A 1002 0.38 -6.97 29.97
C SER A 1002 1.27 -8.11 29.47
N GLY A 1003 1.20 -9.27 30.14
CA GLY A 1003 1.86 -10.49 29.71
C GLY A 1003 1.38 -10.96 28.33
N PHE A 1004 0.06 -11.02 28.10
CA PHE A 1004 -0.47 -11.47 26.82
C PHE A 1004 -0.02 -10.60 25.65
N GLU A 1005 -0.13 -9.27 25.78
CA GLU A 1005 0.35 -8.34 24.75
C GLU A 1005 1.88 -8.51 24.55
N THR A 1006 2.63 -8.79 25.62
CA THR A 1006 4.06 -9.10 25.52
C THR A 1006 4.30 -10.39 24.70
N PHE A 1007 3.61 -11.49 24.99
CA PHE A 1007 3.73 -12.75 24.23
C PHE A 1007 3.40 -12.52 22.75
N LYS A 1008 2.26 -11.87 22.46
CA LYS A 1008 1.81 -11.54 21.10
C LYS A 1008 2.84 -10.68 20.37
N SER A 1009 3.38 -9.65 21.03
CA SER A 1009 4.39 -8.75 20.45
C SER A 1009 5.70 -9.46 20.11
N THR A 1010 6.05 -10.53 20.82
CA THR A 1010 7.27 -11.31 20.59
C THR A 1010 7.09 -12.40 19.51
N THR A 1011 5.91 -12.61 18.90
CA THR A 1011 5.68 -13.74 17.96
C THR A 1011 5.34 -13.40 16.50
N THR A 1012 5.03 -12.14 16.15
CA THR A 1012 4.39 -11.83 14.85
C THR A 1012 5.27 -12.01 13.60
N GLN A 1013 4.63 -12.52 12.52
CA GLN A 1013 5.16 -12.56 11.15
C GLN A 1013 4.02 -12.39 10.12
N PRO A 1014 4.33 -12.16 8.82
CA PRO A 1014 3.34 -11.87 7.79
C PRO A 1014 2.43 -13.07 7.43
N GLY A 1015 1.38 -13.28 8.23
CA GLY A 1015 0.40 -14.36 8.07
C GLY A 1015 -0.39 -14.69 9.34
N LEU A 1016 0.17 -14.34 10.50
CA LEU A 1016 -0.33 -14.65 11.86
C LEU A 1016 -1.28 -13.60 12.41
N ASP A 1017 -2.41 -14.03 12.99
CA ASP A 1017 -3.24 -13.17 13.84
C ASP A 1017 -3.55 -13.85 15.19
N ILE A 1018 -2.95 -13.34 16.28
CA ILE A 1018 -3.07 -13.89 17.64
C ILE A 1018 -4.15 -13.13 18.39
N GLU A 1019 -5.15 -13.80 18.95
CA GLU A 1019 -6.19 -13.16 19.78
C GLU A 1019 -6.10 -13.57 21.27
N ARG A 1020 -6.44 -12.65 22.19
CA ARG A 1020 -6.45 -12.98 23.63
C ARG A 1020 -7.67 -13.81 23.98
N ILE A 1021 -7.45 -15.08 24.27
CA ILE A 1021 -8.49 -15.96 24.82
C ILE A 1021 -8.62 -15.62 26.32
N PRO A 1022 -9.83 -15.44 26.87
CA PRO A 1022 -10.00 -15.28 28.31
C PRO A 1022 -9.46 -16.51 29.05
N PHE A 1023 -8.67 -16.32 30.11
CA PHE A 1023 -7.97 -17.43 30.77
C PHE A 1023 -8.91 -18.52 31.34
N ALA A 1024 -10.18 -18.17 31.63
CA ALA A 1024 -11.21 -19.13 32.04
C ALA A 1024 -11.59 -20.13 30.94
N ASP A 1025 -11.35 -19.80 29.67
CA ASP A 1025 -11.68 -20.59 28.48
C ASP A 1025 -10.46 -21.36 27.92
N CYS A 1026 -9.32 -21.36 28.62
CA CYS A 1026 -8.10 -22.10 28.23
C CYS A 1026 -7.95 -23.40 29.04
N SER A 1027 -8.14 -24.57 28.42
CA SER A 1027 -7.95 -25.86 29.11
C SER A 1027 -6.53 -26.42 28.99
N PHE A 1028 -6.01 -27.04 30.06
CA PHE A 1028 -4.66 -27.62 30.07
C PHE A 1028 -4.49 -28.77 29.05
N GLY A 1029 -5.57 -29.47 28.68
CA GLY A 1029 -5.55 -30.49 27.63
C GLY A 1029 -5.36 -29.90 26.23
N GLU A 1030 -5.98 -28.75 25.93
CA GLU A 1030 -5.74 -28.04 24.67
C GLU A 1030 -4.37 -27.38 24.61
N VAL A 1031 -3.82 -26.95 25.74
CA VAL A 1031 -2.42 -26.46 25.86
C VAL A 1031 -1.42 -27.57 25.49
N ASP A 1032 -1.59 -28.77 26.05
CA ASP A 1032 -0.73 -29.93 25.77
C ASP A 1032 -0.90 -30.42 24.32
N GLU A 1033 -2.13 -30.43 23.80
CA GLU A 1033 -2.40 -30.75 22.39
C GLU A 1033 -1.77 -29.71 21.44
N ALA A 1034 -1.79 -28.42 21.79
CA ALA A 1034 -1.13 -27.35 21.04
C ALA A 1034 0.39 -27.51 20.98
N PHE A 1035 1.07 -27.85 22.09
CA PHE A 1035 2.52 -28.13 22.07
C PHE A 1035 2.88 -29.28 21.13
N GLY A 1036 2.04 -30.32 21.07
CA GLY A 1036 2.23 -31.42 20.13
C GLY A 1036 2.24 -30.96 18.67
N LYS A 1037 1.26 -30.14 18.23
CA LYS A 1037 1.25 -29.57 16.88
C LYS A 1037 2.48 -28.68 16.64
N LEU A 1038 2.79 -27.78 17.57
CA LEU A 1038 3.89 -26.81 17.44
C LEU A 1038 5.28 -27.45 17.48
N SER A 1039 5.43 -28.64 18.10
CA SER A 1039 6.69 -29.43 18.07
C SER A 1039 7.15 -29.79 16.65
N LEU A 1040 6.23 -29.77 15.67
CA LEU A 1040 6.48 -30.08 14.26
C LEU A 1040 7.02 -28.89 13.43
N LEU A 1041 7.04 -27.68 14.00
CA LEU A 1041 7.63 -26.51 13.36
C LEU A 1041 9.17 -26.64 13.27
N ASP A 1042 9.80 -25.85 12.39
CA ASP A 1042 11.26 -25.87 12.27
C ASP A 1042 11.98 -25.37 13.55
N GLN A 1043 13.30 -25.61 13.63
CA GLN A 1043 14.06 -25.34 14.86
C GLN A 1043 14.13 -23.84 15.19
N SER A 1044 14.24 -22.99 14.16
CA SER A 1044 14.25 -21.55 14.37
C SER A 1044 12.91 -21.19 15.00
N ARG A 1045 11.80 -21.57 14.35
CA ARG A 1045 10.41 -21.29 14.77
C ARG A 1045 10.14 -21.48 16.25
N ARG A 1046 10.33 -22.71 16.73
CA ARG A 1046 10.10 -23.06 18.14
C ARG A 1046 10.90 -22.19 19.12
N THR A 1047 12.05 -21.67 18.72
CA THR A 1047 12.89 -20.79 19.55
C THR A 1047 12.20 -19.46 19.88
N LEU A 1048 11.42 -18.88 18.97
CA LEU A 1048 10.71 -17.62 19.26
C LEU A 1048 9.52 -17.84 20.20
N LEU A 1049 8.76 -18.93 20.04
CA LEU A 1049 7.62 -19.26 20.92
C LEU A 1049 8.03 -19.37 22.40
N VAL A 1050 9.17 -19.99 22.68
CA VAL A 1050 9.71 -20.08 24.06
C VAL A 1050 10.16 -18.71 24.57
N LYS A 1051 10.81 -17.88 23.75
CA LYS A 1051 11.22 -16.52 24.14
C LYS A 1051 10.03 -15.60 24.40
N ALA A 1052 8.96 -15.73 23.62
CA ALA A 1052 7.71 -15.01 23.82
C ALA A 1052 7.02 -15.40 25.13
N ALA A 1053 7.01 -16.70 25.45
CA ALA A 1053 6.60 -17.17 26.77
C ALA A 1053 7.45 -16.50 27.87
N ALA A 1054 8.79 -16.62 27.78
CA ALA A 1054 9.71 -16.15 28.82
C ALA A 1054 9.51 -14.67 29.19
N GLN A 1055 9.35 -13.79 28.20
CA GLN A 1055 9.14 -12.36 28.44
C GLN A 1055 7.74 -12.04 28.99
N SER A 1056 6.72 -12.82 28.60
CA SER A 1056 5.31 -12.58 28.98
C SER A 1056 5.00 -12.75 30.47
N VAL A 1057 5.96 -13.28 31.24
CA VAL A 1057 5.89 -13.45 32.69
C VAL A 1057 6.49 -12.26 33.46
N GLY A 1058 7.26 -11.40 32.80
CA GLY A 1058 7.92 -10.25 33.42
C GLY A 1058 9.16 -10.62 34.24
N THR A 1059 9.60 -9.70 35.12
CA THR A 1059 10.85 -9.85 35.87
C THR A 1059 10.75 -10.97 36.92
N ARG A 1060 11.89 -11.59 37.28
CA ARG A 1060 11.95 -12.65 38.30
C ARG A 1060 11.47 -12.22 39.70
N GLU A 1061 11.39 -10.92 39.95
CA GLU A 1061 10.80 -10.34 41.16
C GLU A 1061 9.26 -10.28 41.12
N GLN A 1062 8.69 -10.00 39.93
CA GLN A 1062 7.24 -9.87 39.68
C GLN A 1062 6.57 -11.20 39.30
N ALA A 1063 7.33 -12.13 38.72
CA ALA A 1063 6.88 -13.43 38.27
C ALA A 1063 6.38 -14.31 39.43
N THR A 1064 5.20 -14.93 39.26
CA THR A 1064 4.75 -15.97 40.19
C THR A 1064 5.53 -17.26 39.98
N ALA A 1065 5.67 -18.09 41.02
CA ALA A 1065 6.36 -19.38 40.92
C ALA A 1065 5.76 -20.27 39.82
N ASN A 1066 4.43 -20.38 39.80
CA ASN A 1066 3.65 -21.10 38.79
C ASN A 1066 4.00 -20.70 37.34
N GLN A 1067 4.22 -19.40 37.09
CA GLN A 1067 4.65 -18.92 35.78
C GLN A 1067 6.08 -19.35 35.46
N LEU A 1068 7.02 -19.19 36.39
CA LEU A 1068 8.42 -19.61 36.20
C LEU A 1068 8.53 -21.12 35.94
N ASP A 1069 7.75 -21.93 36.65
CA ASP A 1069 7.69 -23.40 36.47
C ASP A 1069 7.13 -23.74 35.08
N PHE A 1070 6.01 -23.12 34.68
CA PHE A 1070 5.37 -23.38 33.39
C PHE A 1070 6.25 -22.93 32.20
N LEU A 1071 6.97 -21.81 32.33
CA LEU A 1071 7.99 -21.41 31.36
C LEU A 1071 9.08 -22.48 31.22
N ARG A 1072 9.55 -23.04 32.34
CA ARG A 1072 10.59 -24.07 32.32
C ARG A 1072 10.11 -25.29 31.53
N ALA A 1073 8.86 -25.74 31.74
CA ALA A 1073 8.25 -26.81 30.95
C ALA A 1073 8.17 -26.51 29.43
N ILE A 1074 7.83 -25.27 29.05
CA ILE A 1074 7.73 -24.83 27.64
C ILE A 1074 9.06 -24.96 26.88
N SER A 1075 10.17 -24.55 27.50
CA SER A 1075 11.53 -24.69 26.93
C SER A 1075 11.85 -26.15 26.59
N GLU A 1076 11.64 -27.04 27.56
CA GLU A 1076 12.04 -28.44 27.42
C GLU A 1076 11.21 -29.14 26.34
N ARG A 1077 9.90 -28.86 26.29
CA ARG A 1077 8.92 -29.54 25.43
C ARG A 1077 8.88 -29.03 23.99
N LEU A 1078 9.25 -27.78 23.72
CA LEU A 1078 9.47 -27.29 22.34
C LEU A 1078 10.91 -27.51 21.84
N HIS A 1079 11.78 -28.05 22.69
CA HIS A 1079 13.15 -28.51 22.38
C HIS A 1079 14.17 -27.40 22.17
N VAL A 1080 14.00 -26.34 22.97
CA VAL A 1080 14.74 -25.07 22.94
C VAL A 1080 15.50 -24.91 24.28
N ALA A 1081 16.30 -23.86 24.45
CA ALA A 1081 16.81 -23.45 25.76
C ALA A 1081 16.22 -22.08 26.12
N LEU A 1082 15.83 -21.91 27.39
CA LEU A 1082 15.12 -20.75 27.94
C LEU A 1082 16.06 -19.55 28.18
#